data_AF-A0A9X5AKR4-F1
#
_entry.id   AF-A0A9X5AKR4-F1
#
_cell.length_a   1.000
_cell.length_b   1.000
_cell.length_c   1.000
_cell.angle_alpha   90.00
_cell.angle_beta   90.00
_cell.angle_gamma   90.00
#
_symmetry.space_group_name_H-M   'P 1'
#
loop_
_entity.id
_entity.type
_entity.pdbx_description
1 polymer ?
#
loop_
_entity_poly.entity_id
_entity_poly.type
_entity_poly.pdbx_seq_one_letter_code
_entity_poly.pdbx_strand_id
1 'polypeptide(L)'
;MLTIYDLKNNVMLKQPDFFKLVEGYDSFKGVSFVGSFKIIEKELLPRFKQIDLILGMEDQKTGKNLDQLLNVSNKVKQLLSLSRNSDFLDRIENQTLNLRFTKDKLFHSKYFIIENNTDFIIFNGSMNLTKKALKQNHEMLWMYEGKKNDLQDLKIYEEHQKLFKKNFEEDSVDYLDRKIINNLYGKTKKQITAIIADEVVDKVQQNIVEVNPDDIVKITKDADRKEETYELHPETVQKVAKQLFTEKGNKRRNEEKVREEVKKIVYQDFSDPSQNRVIKASTLYPKPVWAYQDNNIIVEDTNTNLFHSLEVNSDIVSEDDVRTFVRIIESFKLNKVKDESHQALSAFIYLMTAPMIWKIREIYRKSNFSKSADQIPLSMVLIGRGTTGKTLLVRDYFKKFTGDKSHSLQYTEINDGNGARTDKAVRFLDNYLHSQRFISPMIVDELNSNFLHSKVALNAIKQWSNTIKGIHNVNIFAMNHNAGSKEINNLEEITKRVYYLSFEAPWLPSNQQEINYNMLINDNNDHIYRYVVAELNKRLVHLTGEEEANLIEDYLSLTKEILGNLLKKYGYYNRLKNILGANYDYKIDRNRITWKMLILDDHYEHIAFTDGDDKYFHVSKAIFNDFKANGYENINQTLDNYFNMFPREGGIAIEQYGNGMRLDIDKFDKFIGEPLIRKHYERMHKDEKQQDNVTALLKAQVEQNKMMQEAVEKLTEQKEQENKKKGFISRLFNR
;
A
#
# COMPACT_ATOMS: atom_id res chain seq x y z
N MET A 1 -18.60 -1.26 -30.11
CA MET A 1 -19.67 -1.60 -31.06
C MET A 1 -20.36 -0.32 -31.57
N LEU A 2 -20.12 0.08 -32.83
CA LEU A 2 -20.76 1.24 -33.45
C LEU A 2 -22.14 0.86 -34.02
N THR A 3 -23.15 1.69 -33.80
CA THR A 3 -24.48 1.56 -34.41
C THR A 3 -24.84 2.87 -35.10
N ILE A 4 -25.37 2.80 -36.33
CA ILE A 4 -25.76 3.98 -37.10
C ILE A 4 -27.24 3.87 -37.47
N TYR A 5 -28.03 4.89 -37.13
CA TYR A 5 -29.41 5.01 -37.56
C TYR A 5 -29.49 5.93 -38.80
N ASP A 6 -29.84 5.36 -39.95
CA ASP A 6 -30.08 6.08 -41.18
C ASP A 6 -31.47 6.74 -41.12
N LEU A 7 -31.50 8.06 -40.98
CA LEU A 7 -32.70 8.85 -40.83
C LEU A 7 -33.53 8.90 -42.12
N LYS A 8 -32.90 8.81 -43.29
CA LYS A 8 -33.59 8.94 -44.57
C LYS A 8 -34.30 7.64 -44.95
N ASN A 9 -33.61 6.52 -44.72
CA ASN A 9 -34.13 5.20 -45.04
C ASN A 9 -34.85 4.54 -43.85
N ASN A 10 -34.77 5.12 -42.65
CA ASN A 10 -35.29 4.56 -41.39
C ASN A 10 -34.75 3.15 -41.08
N VAL A 11 -33.43 2.95 -41.28
CA VAL A 11 -32.76 1.66 -41.09
C VAL A 11 -31.65 1.78 -40.04
N MET A 12 -31.52 0.75 -39.19
CA MET A 12 -30.43 0.65 -38.22
C MET A 12 -29.30 -0.24 -38.76
N LEU A 13 -28.14 0.34 -39.02
CA LEU A 13 -26.90 -0.35 -39.36
C LEU A 13 -26.17 -0.76 -38.08
N LYS A 14 -26.01 -2.08 -37.87
CA LYS A 14 -25.29 -2.63 -36.72
C LYS A 14 -23.85 -2.95 -37.10
N GLN A 15 -22.89 -2.39 -36.37
CA GLN A 15 -21.45 -2.54 -36.64
C GLN A 15 -21.02 -2.18 -38.07
N PRO A 16 -21.49 -1.06 -38.65
CA PRO A 16 -21.00 -0.66 -39.95
C PRO A 16 -19.52 -0.28 -39.87
N ASP A 17 -18.78 -0.53 -40.95
CA ASP A 17 -17.46 0.07 -41.13
C ASP A 17 -17.65 1.53 -41.54
N PHE A 18 -17.43 2.44 -40.60
CA PHE A 18 -17.58 3.88 -40.82
C PHE A 18 -16.80 4.37 -42.04
N PHE A 19 -15.56 3.92 -42.24
CA PHE A 19 -14.73 4.40 -43.34
C PHE A 19 -15.14 3.84 -44.70
N LYS A 20 -15.81 2.69 -44.71
CA LYS A 20 -16.40 2.12 -45.92
C LYS A 20 -17.67 2.87 -46.36
N LEU A 21 -18.46 3.37 -45.40
CA LEU A 21 -19.66 4.16 -45.70
C LEU A 21 -19.36 5.51 -46.36
N VAL A 22 -18.14 6.01 -46.19
CA VAL A 22 -17.72 7.34 -46.63
C VAL A 22 -16.69 7.26 -47.75
N GLU A 23 -16.54 6.08 -48.33
CA GLU A 23 -15.67 5.84 -49.48
C GLU A 23 -16.26 6.53 -50.73
N GLY A 24 -15.40 7.15 -51.55
CA GLY A 24 -15.83 7.90 -52.74
C GLY A 24 -16.22 9.37 -52.50
N TYR A 25 -16.09 9.86 -51.26
CA TYR A 25 -16.22 11.27 -50.92
C TYR A 25 -14.86 11.99 -50.89
N ASP A 26 -14.84 13.29 -51.20
CA ASP A 26 -13.60 14.04 -51.39
C ASP A 26 -13.25 14.95 -50.19
N SER A 27 -14.24 15.37 -49.42
CA SER A 27 -14.09 16.35 -48.33
C SER A 27 -14.65 15.83 -47.01
N PHE A 28 -13.93 16.09 -45.92
CA PHE A 28 -14.30 15.75 -44.57
C PHE A 28 -14.30 16.98 -43.67
N LYS A 29 -15.48 17.41 -43.23
CA LYS A 29 -15.66 18.47 -42.24
C LYS A 29 -16.13 17.84 -40.94
N GLY A 30 -15.43 18.07 -39.83
CA GLY A 30 -15.74 17.35 -38.60
C GLY A 30 -15.54 18.18 -37.34
N VAL A 31 -16.46 17.99 -36.40
CA VAL A 31 -16.30 18.43 -35.02
C VAL A 31 -16.24 17.20 -34.14
N SER A 32 -15.14 17.06 -33.40
CA SER A 32 -14.94 15.94 -32.47
C SER A 32 -14.38 16.46 -31.16
N PHE A 33 -14.93 16.01 -30.05
CA PHE A 33 -14.48 16.47 -28.72
C PHE A 33 -13.12 15.91 -28.34
N VAL A 34 -12.78 14.70 -28.79
CA VAL A 34 -11.43 14.12 -28.68
C VAL A 34 -11.00 13.62 -30.05
N GLY A 35 -9.79 13.96 -30.49
CA GLY A 35 -9.20 13.51 -31.75
C GLY A 35 -7.76 13.06 -31.55
N SER A 36 -7.32 12.04 -32.30
CA SER A 36 -5.92 11.58 -32.25
C SER A 36 -5.20 11.83 -33.58
N PHE A 37 -4.00 12.42 -33.57
CA PHE A 37 -3.22 12.63 -34.80
C PHE A 37 -3.01 11.36 -35.62
N LYS A 38 -2.85 10.21 -34.95
CA LYS A 38 -2.73 8.90 -35.61
C LYS A 38 -3.93 8.53 -36.47
N ILE A 39 -5.15 8.95 -36.11
CA ILE A 39 -6.33 8.65 -36.92
C ILE A 39 -6.43 9.58 -38.13
N ILE A 40 -6.06 10.85 -37.94
CA ILE A 40 -6.02 11.83 -39.02
C ILE A 40 -5.02 11.35 -40.06
N GLU A 41 -3.80 11.05 -39.61
CA GLU A 41 -2.69 10.57 -40.45
C GLU A 41 -3.01 9.26 -41.17
N LYS A 42 -3.54 8.24 -40.48
CA LYS A 42 -3.68 6.90 -41.06
C LYS A 42 -5.00 6.65 -41.77
N GLU A 43 -6.06 7.35 -41.41
CA GLU A 43 -7.40 7.07 -41.93
C GLU A 43 -7.98 8.25 -42.72
N LEU A 44 -7.77 9.50 -42.29
CA LEU A 44 -8.38 10.64 -42.99
C LEU A 44 -7.50 11.13 -44.15
N LEU A 45 -6.21 11.35 -43.92
CA LEU A 45 -5.30 11.87 -44.96
C LEU A 45 -5.31 11.03 -46.24
N PRO A 46 -5.27 9.68 -46.18
CA PRO A 46 -5.26 8.87 -47.40
C PRO A 46 -6.60 8.87 -48.16
N ARG A 47 -7.70 9.29 -47.53
CA ARG A 47 -9.07 9.15 -48.08
C ARG A 47 -9.64 10.44 -48.61
N PHE A 48 -9.35 11.57 -47.97
CA PHE A 48 -9.98 12.85 -48.30
C PHE A 48 -8.98 13.87 -48.83
N LYS A 49 -9.37 14.56 -49.90
CA LYS A 49 -8.61 15.66 -50.51
C LYS A 49 -8.65 16.92 -49.64
N GLN A 50 -9.80 17.19 -49.01
CA GLN A 50 -9.96 18.33 -48.10
C GLN A 50 -10.39 17.83 -46.72
N ILE A 51 -9.73 18.30 -45.66
CA ILE A 51 -10.05 17.94 -44.28
C ILE A 51 -10.09 19.20 -43.43
N ASP A 52 -11.25 19.53 -42.88
CA ASP A 52 -11.44 20.65 -41.95
C ASP A 52 -11.95 20.09 -40.62
N LEU A 53 -11.13 20.17 -39.58
CA LEU A 53 -11.45 19.60 -38.27
C LEU A 53 -11.42 20.66 -37.19
N ILE A 54 -12.50 20.70 -36.42
CA ILE A 54 -12.55 21.36 -35.11
C ILE A 54 -12.41 20.28 -34.06
N LEU A 55 -11.30 20.31 -33.34
CA LEU A 55 -11.06 19.44 -32.21
C LEU A 55 -11.46 20.18 -30.93
N GLY A 56 -12.36 19.59 -30.14
CA GLY A 56 -12.72 20.11 -28.84
C GLY A 56 -11.49 20.08 -27.92
N MET A 57 -11.35 21.12 -27.11
CA MET A 57 -10.47 21.07 -25.94
C MET A 57 -11.24 20.31 -24.85
N GLU A 58 -10.62 19.31 -24.20
CA GLU A 58 -11.29 18.64 -23.08
C GLU A 58 -11.62 19.68 -22.01
N ASP A 59 -12.91 19.74 -21.65
CA ASP A 59 -13.56 20.40 -20.52
C ASP A 59 -12.94 21.74 -20.02
N GLN A 60 -13.58 22.87 -20.35
CA GLN A 60 -13.27 24.19 -19.81
C GLN A 60 -13.50 24.32 -18.28
N LYS A 61 -14.08 23.30 -17.63
CA LYS A 61 -14.23 23.26 -16.17
C LYS A 61 -13.13 22.46 -15.45
N THR A 62 -12.23 21.79 -16.18
CA THR A 62 -11.08 21.08 -15.60
C THR A 62 -9.77 21.58 -16.24
N GLY A 63 -8.67 21.63 -15.49
CA GLY A 63 -7.41 22.29 -15.86
C GLY A 63 -6.70 21.77 -17.13
N LYS A 64 -7.23 20.75 -17.81
CA LYS A 64 -6.65 20.09 -18.99
C LYS A 64 -6.39 20.98 -20.22
N ASN A 65 -7.13 22.07 -20.41
CA ASN A 65 -6.89 23.02 -21.51
C ASN A 65 -5.51 23.71 -21.38
N LEU A 66 -5.18 24.13 -20.16
CA LEU A 66 -3.89 24.73 -19.83
C LEU A 66 -2.73 23.75 -20.02
N ASP A 67 -2.93 22.48 -19.72
CA ASP A 67 -1.97 21.43 -20.02
C ASP A 67 -1.68 21.33 -21.52
N GLN A 68 -2.70 21.34 -22.37
CA GLN A 68 -2.48 21.28 -23.81
C GLN A 68 -1.78 22.54 -24.33
N LEU A 69 -2.08 23.71 -23.78
CA LEU A 69 -1.42 24.96 -24.15
C LEU A 69 0.05 25.00 -23.68
N LEU A 70 0.28 24.72 -22.40
CA LEU A 70 1.53 24.94 -21.67
C LEU A 70 2.49 23.74 -21.66
N ASN A 71 2.04 22.54 -22.07
CA ASN A 71 2.90 21.36 -22.22
C ASN A 71 3.69 21.42 -23.54
N VAL A 72 4.57 22.42 -23.61
CA VAL A 72 5.48 22.68 -24.73
C VAL A 72 6.29 21.42 -25.06
N SER A 73 6.75 20.67 -24.05
CA SER A 73 7.54 19.45 -24.23
C SER A 73 6.79 18.37 -25.00
N ASN A 74 5.52 18.13 -24.70
CA ASN A 74 4.71 17.13 -25.41
C ASN A 74 4.36 17.59 -26.83
N LYS A 75 4.02 18.86 -27.03
CA LYS A 75 3.85 19.44 -28.38
C LYS A 75 5.08 19.27 -29.24
N VAL A 76 6.27 19.57 -28.71
CA VAL A 76 7.55 19.37 -29.41
C VAL A 76 7.79 17.88 -29.73
N LYS A 77 7.52 16.96 -28.79
CA LYS A 77 7.63 15.51 -29.04
C LYS A 77 6.68 15.05 -30.17
N GLN A 78 5.44 15.54 -30.19
CA GLN A 78 4.47 15.24 -31.25
C GLN A 78 4.93 15.82 -32.59
N LEU A 79 5.35 17.08 -32.63
CA LEU A 79 5.85 17.73 -33.85
C LEU A 79 7.12 17.08 -34.39
N LEU A 80 8.04 16.61 -33.53
CA LEU A 80 9.20 15.83 -33.96
C LEU A 80 8.85 14.45 -34.52
N SER A 81 7.72 13.88 -34.08
CA SER A 81 7.21 12.64 -34.66
C SER A 81 6.52 12.88 -36.00
N LEU A 82 5.86 14.03 -36.16
CA LEU A 82 5.19 14.46 -37.38
C LEU A 82 6.18 14.99 -38.43
N SER A 83 7.27 15.65 -38.02
CA SER A 83 8.32 16.15 -38.93
C SER A 83 9.11 15.04 -39.62
N ARG A 84 8.84 13.78 -39.28
CA ARG A 84 9.34 12.59 -39.99
C ARG A 84 8.41 12.12 -41.11
N ASN A 85 7.19 12.66 -41.18
CA ASN A 85 6.18 12.36 -42.21
C ASN A 85 5.82 13.66 -42.94
N SER A 86 6.42 13.88 -44.12
CA SER A 86 6.27 15.14 -44.88
C SER A 86 4.82 15.41 -45.26
N ASP A 87 4.04 14.39 -45.62
CA ASP A 87 2.67 14.53 -46.12
C ASP A 87 1.75 15.25 -45.13
N PHE A 88 1.87 15.00 -43.83
CA PHE A 88 1.04 15.66 -42.82
C PHE A 88 1.32 17.17 -42.74
N LEU A 89 2.59 17.58 -42.77
CA LEU A 89 2.97 18.99 -42.70
C LEU A 89 2.72 19.71 -44.03
N ASP A 90 3.02 19.04 -45.15
CA ASP A 90 2.73 19.52 -46.51
C ASP A 90 1.24 19.83 -46.67
N ARG A 91 0.38 18.95 -46.14
CA ARG A 91 -1.08 19.13 -46.20
C ARG A 91 -1.63 20.25 -45.33
N ILE A 92 -1.00 20.56 -44.20
CA ILE A 92 -1.35 21.77 -43.44
C ILE A 92 -0.86 23.02 -44.18
N GLU A 93 0.35 22.99 -44.73
CA GLU A 93 0.94 24.13 -45.44
C GLU A 93 0.14 24.53 -46.69
N ASN A 94 -0.36 23.54 -47.43
CA ASN A 94 -1.16 23.75 -48.65
C ASN A 94 -2.67 23.87 -48.39
N GLN A 95 -3.11 23.93 -47.12
CA GLN A 95 -4.51 24.10 -46.67
C GLN A 95 -5.47 22.95 -47.00
N THR A 96 -4.96 21.80 -47.42
CA THR A 96 -5.78 20.58 -47.61
C THR A 96 -6.09 19.87 -46.29
N LEU A 97 -5.40 20.24 -45.21
CA LEU A 97 -5.70 19.85 -43.83
C LEU A 97 -5.74 21.11 -42.95
N ASN A 98 -6.94 21.50 -42.51
CA ASN A 98 -7.12 22.60 -41.57
C ASN A 98 -7.54 22.05 -40.21
N LEU A 99 -6.74 22.35 -39.18
CA LEU A 99 -6.95 21.91 -37.81
C LEU A 99 -7.20 23.12 -36.92
N ARG A 100 -8.35 23.15 -36.26
CA ARG A 100 -8.76 24.22 -35.35
C ARG A 100 -9.17 23.70 -33.97
N PHE A 101 -9.09 24.56 -32.96
CA PHE A 101 -9.56 24.34 -31.60
C PHE A 101 -10.62 25.35 -31.19
N THR A 102 -11.55 24.97 -30.33
CA THR A 102 -12.62 25.85 -29.84
C THR A 102 -12.10 27.03 -29.00
N LYS A 103 -12.63 28.25 -29.22
CA LYS A 103 -12.29 29.49 -28.49
C LYS A 103 -12.95 29.60 -27.12
N ASP A 104 -14.28 29.67 -27.08
CA ASP A 104 -15.03 30.14 -25.89
C ASP A 104 -16.00 29.13 -25.27
N LYS A 105 -16.66 28.29 -26.08
CA LYS A 105 -17.61 27.26 -25.61
C LYS A 105 -17.21 25.88 -26.09
N LEU A 106 -17.28 24.90 -25.20
CA LEU A 106 -17.04 23.48 -25.52
C LEU A 106 -18.04 22.98 -26.57
N PHE A 107 -17.52 22.53 -27.72
CA PHE A 107 -18.30 21.65 -28.59
C PHE A 107 -18.23 20.21 -28.06
N HIS A 108 -19.18 19.86 -27.18
CA HIS A 108 -19.39 18.47 -26.80
C HIS A 108 -20.19 17.70 -27.87
N SER A 109 -20.64 18.36 -28.93
CA SER A 109 -21.27 17.72 -30.08
C SER A 109 -20.21 17.00 -30.93
N LYS A 110 -20.56 15.81 -31.46
CA LYS A 110 -19.76 15.15 -32.49
C LYS A 110 -20.60 15.07 -33.75
N TYR A 111 -20.18 15.77 -34.77
CA TYR A 111 -20.86 15.76 -36.05
C TYR A 111 -19.86 15.88 -37.20
N PHE A 112 -20.16 15.19 -38.29
CA PHE A 112 -19.31 15.09 -39.46
C PHE A 112 -20.15 15.36 -40.70
N ILE A 113 -19.65 16.20 -41.60
CA ILE A 113 -20.22 16.46 -42.91
C ILE A 113 -19.19 15.98 -43.91
N ILE A 114 -19.58 15.02 -44.73
CA ILE A 114 -18.71 14.37 -45.70
C ILE A 114 -19.33 14.56 -47.07
N GLU A 115 -18.57 15.01 -48.05
CA GLU A 115 -19.14 15.48 -49.30
C GLU A 115 -18.23 15.31 -50.51
N ASN A 116 -18.87 15.20 -51.68
CA ASN A 116 -18.24 15.33 -52.99
C ASN A 116 -19.05 16.36 -53.82
N ASN A 117 -18.88 16.38 -55.13
CA ASN A 117 -19.56 17.36 -55.99
C ASN A 117 -21.09 17.17 -56.06
N THR A 118 -21.60 15.95 -55.87
CA THR A 118 -23.01 15.60 -56.11
C THR A 118 -23.77 15.28 -54.82
N ASP A 119 -23.11 14.64 -53.86
CA ASP A 119 -23.72 13.99 -52.71
C ASP A 119 -23.06 14.44 -51.40
N PHE A 120 -23.78 14.24 -50.29
CA PHE A 120 -23.28 14.49 -48.94
C PHE A 120 -23.81 13.44 -47.95
N ILE A 121 -23.06 13.23 -46.86
CA ILE A 121 -23.48 12.47 -45.69
C ILE A 121 -23.24 13.32 -44.45
N ILE A 122 -24.26 13.44 -43.61
CA ILE A 122 -24.16 14.06 -42.29
C ILE A 122 -24.24 12.97 -41.24
N PHE A 123 -23.27 12.95 -40.33
CA PHE A 123 -23.29 12.14 -39.13
C PHE A 123 -23.42 13.02 -37.89
N ASN A 124 -24.18 12.58 -36.90
CA ASN A 124 -24.28 13.23 -35.60
C ASN A 124 -24.45 12.19 -34.48
N GLY A 125 -23.73 12.31 -33.37
CA GLY A 125 -23.98 11.45 -32.21
C GLY A 125 -22.83 11.41 -31.21
N SER A 126 -22.54 10.23 -30.66
CA SER A 126 -21.60 10.06 -29.54
C SER A 126 -20.14 9.83 -29.98
N MET A 127 -19.93 9.42 -31.23
CA MET A 127 -18.63 8.91 -31.70
C MET A 127 -17.57 10.02 -31.83
N ASN A 128 -16.50 9.93 -31.05
CA ASN A 128 -15.28 10.72 -31.24
C ASN A 128 -14.38 10.13 -32.34
N LEU A 129 -13.54 10.96 -32.96
CA LEU A 129 -12.49 10.54 -33.91
C LEU A 129 -11.30 9.86 -33.20
N THR A 130 -11.54 8.66 -32.65
CA THR A 130 -10.51 7.82 -32.02
C THR A 130 -10.69 6.35 -32.40
N LYS A 131 -9.58 5.59 -32.39
CA LYS A 131 -9.62 4.14 -32.66
C LYS A 131 -10.51 3.38 -31.66
N LYS A 132 -10.57 3.84 -30.41
CA LYS A 132 -11.41 3.24 -29.36
C LYS A 132 -12.90 3.47 -29.66
N ALA A 133 -13.30 4.70 -29.99
CA ALA A 133 -14.68 5.00 -30.34
C ALA A 133 -15.16 4.16 -31.53
N LEU A 134 -14.35 4.08 -32.59
CA LEU A 134 -14.71 3.34 -33.79
C LEU A 134 -14.80 1.82 -33.60
N LYS A 135 -13.95 1.21 -32.74
CA LYS A 135 -13.78 -0.25 -32.71
C LYS A 135 -14.13 -0.92 -31.38
N GLN A 136 -14.05 -0.20 -30.26
CA GLN A 136 -14.14 -0.78 -28.92
C GLN A 136 -15.38 -0.28 -28.16
N ASN A 137 -15.64 1.03 -28.14
CA ASN A 137 -16.74 1.62 -27.39
C ASN A 137 -18.11 1.34 -27.99
N HIS A 138 -19.15 1.35 -27.16
CA HIS A 138 -20.54 1.41 -27.63
C HIS A 138 -20.87 2.83 -28.05
N GLU A 139 -20.95 3.06 -29.36
CA GLU A 139 -21.20 4.39 -29.95
C GLU A 139 -22.47 4.34 -30.80
N MET A 140 -23.21 5.45 -30.83
CA MET A 140 -24.39 5.62 -31.67
C MET A 140 -24.25 6.90 -32.51
N LEU A 141 -24.53 6.78 -33.80
CA LEU A 141 -24.63 7.91 -34.73
C LEU A 141 -25.99 7.91 -35.42
N TRP A 142 -26.48 9.09 -35.74
CA TRP A 142 -27.50 9.32 -36.74
C TRP A 142 -26.83 9.71 -38.05
N MET A 143 -27.32 9.19 -39.16
CA MET A 143 -26.81 9.43 -40.50
C MET A 143 -27.92 9.98 -41.39
N TYR A 144 -27.59 10.96 -42.21
CA TYR A 144 -28.46 11.45 -43.28
C TYR A 144 -27.64 11.57 -44.57
N GLU A 145 -27.97 10.76 -45.57
CA GLU A 145 -27.35 10.80 -46.90
C GLU A 145 -28.27 11.52 -47.90
N GLY A 146 -27.75 12.50 -48.63
CA GLY A 146 -28.55 13.34 -49.50
C GLY A 146 -27.83 13.79 -50.76
N LYS A 147 -28.61 14.28 -51.73
CA LYS A 147 -28.10 14.84 -52.99
C LYS A 147 -28.20 16.35 -52.98
N LYS A 148 -27.15 17.03 -53.45
CA LYS A 148 -27.12 18.49 -53.51
C LYS A 148 -28.09 19.09 -54.54
N ASN A 149 -28.59 18.28 -55.47
CA ASN A 149 -29.57 18.71 -56.47
C ASN A 149 -31.04 18.48 -56.05
N ASP A 150 -31.28 17.81 -54.93
CA ASP A 150 -32.62 17.66 -54.37
C ASP A 150 -32.93 18.83 -53.42
N LEU A 151 -34.09 19.46 -53.61
CA LEU A 151 -34.43 20.72 -52.91
C LEU A 151 -34.66 20.52 -51.41
N GLN A 152 -35.05 19.32 -50.96
CA GLN A 152 -35.28 19.02 -49.54
C GLN A 152 -33.95 18.67 -48.86
N ASP A 153 -33.14 17.83 -49.49
CA ASP A 153 -31.79 17.48 -49.03
C ASP A 153 -30.89 18.73 -48.96
N LEU A 154 -30.97 19.61 -49.97
CA LEU A 154 -30.15 20.81 -50.07
C LEU A 154 -30.37 21.75 -48.87
N LYS A 155 -31.61 21.92 -48.40
CA LYS A 155 -31.89 22.76 -47.22
C LYS A 155 -31.23 22.22 -45.95
N ILE A 156 -31.28 20.91 -45.74
CA ILE A 156 -30.65 20.26 -44.57
C ILE A 156 -29.13 20.45 -44.64
N TYR A 157 -28.55 20.22 -45.82
CA TYR A 157 -27.13 20.41 -46.07
C TYR A 157 -26.67 21.86 -45.84
N GLU A 158 -27.40 22.85 -46.36
CA GLU A 158 -27.06 24.27 -46.21
C GLU A 158 -27.07 24.71 -44.74
N GLU A 159 -28.04 24.27 -43.94
CA GLU A 159 -28.08 24.61 -42.51
C GLU A 159 -26.91 23.99 -41.74
N HIS A 160 -26.53 22.75 -42.04
CA HIS A 160 -25.35 22.12 -41.42
C HIS A 160 -24.03 22.76 -41.88
N GLN A 161 -23.94 23.20 -43.14
CA GLN A 161 -22.78 23.97 -43.61
C GLN A 161 -22.70 25.34 -42.95
N LYS A 162 -23.82 26.05 -42.77
CA LYS A 162 -23.87 27.32 -42.03
C LYS A 162 -23.39 27.13 -40.58
N LEU A 163 -23.89 26.08 -39.92
CA LEU A 163 -23.47 25.73 -38.56
C LEU A 163 -21.97 25.41 -38.50
N PHE A 164 -21.46 24.57 -39.40
CA PHE A 164 -20.04 24.24 -39.44
C PHE A 164 -19.18 25.48 -39.73
N LYS A 165 -19.54 26.28 -40.73
CA LYS A 165 -18.82 27.50 -41.09
C LYS A 165 -18.72 28.47 -39.93
N LYS A 166 -19.83 28.71 -39.23
CA LYS A 166 -19.84 29.54 -38.02
C LYS A 166 -18.87 28.98 -36.97
N ASN A 167 -19.00 27.69 -36.65
CA ASN A 167 -18.16 27.05 -35.65
C ASN A 167 -16.66 27.10 -36.04
N PHE A 168 -16.37 26.98 -37.34
CA PHE A 168 -15.03 26.94 -37.89
C PHE A 168 -14.38 28.31 -37.95
N GLU A 169 -15.09 29.35 -38.40
CA GLU A 169 -14.54 30.69 -38.61
C GLU A 169 -14.61 31.57 -37.37
N GLU A 170 -15.72 31.52 -36.63
CA GLU A 170 -15.97 32.40 -35.50
C GLU A 170 -15.54 31.74 -34.19
N ASP A 171 -15.97 30.50 -33.96
CA ASP A 171 -15.87 29.84 -32.65
C ASP A 171 -14.58 28.99 -32.46
N SER A 172 -13.64 29.01 -33.41
CA SER A 172 -12.40 28.23 -33.33
C SER A 172 -11.13 28.97 -33.81
N VAL A 173 -9.95 28.52 -33.36
CA VAL A 173 -8.60 29.06 -33.66
C VAL A 173 -7.71 28.01 -34.30
N ASP A 174 -6.75 28.44 -35.11
CA ASP A 174 -5.79 27.54 -35.76
C ASP A 174 -4.88 26.81 -34.77
N TYR A 175 -4.68 25.51 -35.01
CA TYR A 175 -3.81 24.64 -34.21
C TYR A 175 -2.36 25.12 -34.21
N LEU A 176 -1.81 25.40 -35.39
CA LEU A 176 -0.45 25.87 -35.65
C LEU A 176 -0.51 27.06 -36.61
N ASP A 177 0.23 28.13 -36.31
CA ASP A 177 0.36 29.24 -37.25
C ASP A 177 1.18 28.80 -38.48
N ARG A 178 0.71 29.13 -39.68
CA ARG A 178 1.37 28.82 -40.95
C ARG A 178 2.81 29.36 -41.02
N LYS A 179 3.09 30.51 -40.40
CA LYS A 179 4.44 31.11 -40.35
C LYS A 179 5.43 30.23 -39.58
N ILE A 180 4.94 29.38 -38.68
CA ILE A 180 5.74 28.49 -37.86
C ILE A 180 6.08 27.21 -38.63
N ILE A 181 5.14 26.68 -39.41
CA ILE A 181 5.30 25.42 -40.15
C ILE A 181 6.48 25.48 -41.13
N ASN A 182 6.60 26.56 -41.92
CA ASN A 182 7.71 26.76 -42.84
C ASN A 182 9.07 26.84 -42.12
N ASN A 183 9.04 27.17 -40.83
CA ASN A 183 10.20 27.25 -39.95
C ASN A 183 10.50 25.94 -39.21
N LEU A 184 9.71 24.87 -39.35
CA LEU A 184 9.96 23.59 -38.67
C LEU A 184 10.81 22.62 -39.51
N TYR A 185 10.77 22.72 -40.83
CA TYR A 185 11.50 21.82 -41.73
C TYR A 185 13.02 21.87 -41.51
N GLY A 186 13.64 20.69 -41.40
CA GLY A 186 15.09 20.53 -41.27
C GLY A 186 15.70 21.07 -39.96
N LYS A 187 14.89 21.57 -39.02
CA LYS A 187 15.39 22.16 -37.78
C LYS A 187 15.65 21.12 -36.70
N THR A 188 16.70 21.36 -35.92
CA THR A 188 17.06 20.51 -34.79
C THR A 188 15.98 20.58 -33.70
N LYS A 189 15.94 19.56 -32.85
CA LYS A 189 15.07 19.53 -31.66
C LYS A 189 15.13 20.82 -30.84
N LYS A 190 16.32 21.40 -30.64
CA LYS A 190 16.48 22.66 -29.89
C LYS A 190 15.81 23.84 -30.59
N GLN A 191 15.96 23.94 -31.91
CA GLN A 191 15.36 25.00 -32.70
C GLN A 191 13.83 24.89 -32.75
N ILE A 192 13.29 23.68 -32.89
CA ILE A 192 11.84 23.43 -32.82
C ILE A 192 11.28 23.80 -31.44
N THR A 193 11.97 23.43 -30.36
CA THR A 193 11.59 23.83 -28.99
C THR A 193 11.52 25.34 -28.83
N ALA A 194 12.52 26.08 -29.34
CA ALA A 194 12.53 27.53 -29.26
C ALA A 194 11.31 28.15 -29.96
N ILE A 195 11.00 27.68 -31.16
CA ILE A 195 9.89 28.18 -31.98
C ILE A 195 8.53 27.93 -31.29
N ILE A 196 8.32 26.73 -30.72
CA ILE A 196 7.05 26.40 -30.07
C ILE A 196 6.91 27.10 -28.70
N ALA A 197 8.00 27.26 -27.95
CA ALA A 197 7.98 28.07 -26.74
C ALA A 197 7.62 29.53 -27.06
N ASP A 198 8.16 30.05 -28.16
CA ASP A 198 7.87 31.40 -28.65
C ASP A 198 6.39 31.56 -29.04
N GLU A 199 5.84 30.60 -29.76
CA GLU A 199 4.42 30.57 -30.15
C GLU A 199 3.47 30.56 -28.95
N VAL A 200 3.76 29.77 -27.92
CA VAL A 200 2.91 29.69 -26.72
C VAL A 200 2.91 31.02 -25.97
N VAL A 201 4.07 31.69 -25.88
CA VAL A 201 4.17 33.04 -25.31
C VAL A 201 3.32 34.02 -26.13
N ASP A 202 3.44 33.99 -27.46
CA ASP A 202 2.73 34.91 -28.36
C ASP A 202 1.21 34.73 -28.29
N LYS A 203 0.72 33.48 -28.35
CA LYS A 203 -0.71 33.16 -28.24
C LYS A 203 -1.31 33.63 -26.91
N VAL A 204 -0.53 33.55 -25.82
CA VAL A 204 -0.95 34.05 -24.51
C VAL A 204 -0.90 35.57 -24.46
N GLN A 205 0.17 36.23 -24.87
CA GLN A 205 0.29 37.70 -24.76
C GLN A 205 -0.71 38.44 -25.66
N GLN A 206 -0.97 37.92 -26.85
CA GLN A 206 -1.89 38.53 -27.82
C GLN A 206 -3.38 38.26 -27.52
N ASN A 207 -3.71 37.63 -26.38
CA ASN A 207 -5.07 37.22 -26.02
C ASN A 207 -5.76 36.35 -27.10
N ILE A 208 -5.00 35.62 -27.92
CA ILE A 208 -5.57 34.74 -28.96
C ILE A 208 -6.30 33.56 -28.33
N VAL A 209 -5.84 33.12 -27.14
CA VAL A 209 -6.51 32.13 -26.29
C VAL A 209 -6.90 32.81 -24.99
N GLU A 210 -8.20 32.80 -24.68
CA GLU A 210 -8.70 33.30 -23.39
C GLU A 210 -8.45 32.23 -22.31
N VAL A 211 -7.79 32.64 -21.23
CA VAL A 211 -7.41 31.74 -20.14
C VAL A 211 -8.09 32.24 -18.88
N ASN A 212 -8.89 31.37 -18.25
CA ASN A 212 -9.56 31.69 -17.01
C ASN A 212 -8.53 31.92 -15.87
N PRO A 213 -8.53 33.09 -15.22
CA PRO A 213 -7.66 33.39 -14.09
C PRO A 213 -7.74 32.36 -12.96
N ASP A 214 -8.93 31.80 -12.70
CA ASP A 214 -9.12 30.81 -11.61
C ASP A 214 -8.41 29.49 -11.91
N ASP A 215 -8.34 29.09 -13.18
CA ASP A 215 -7.63 27.86 -13.57
C ASP A 215 -6.11 28.05 -13.56
N ILE A 216 -5.62 29.26 -13.88
CA ILE A 216 -4.21 29.60 -13.64
C ILE A 216 -3.89 29.61 -12.16
N VAL A 217 -4.79 30.14 -11.32
CA VAL A 217 -4.63 30.11 -9.87
C VAL A 217 -4.53 28.67 -9.38
N LYS A 218 -5.33 27.73 -9.88
CA LYS A 218 -5.17 26.29 -9.59
C LYS A 218 -3.77 25.78 -9.96
N ILE A 219 -3.30 25.99 -11.20
CA ILE A 219 -1.99 25.47 -11.67
C ILE A 219 -0.80 26.13 -10.97
N THR A 220 -0.89 27.44 -10.67
CA THR A 220 0.20 28.20 -10.05
C THR A 220 0.21 28.04 -8.53
N LYS A 221 -0.95 27.86 -7.89
CA LYS A 221 -1.12 27.63 -6.45
C LYS A 221 -1.32 26.17 -6.04
N ASP A 222 -1.22 25.19 -6.94
CA ASP A 222 -1.22 23.74 -6.62
C ASP A 222 -0.12 23.32 -5.62
N ALA A 223 0.77 24.24 -5.23
CA ALA A 223 1.66 24.09 -4.08
C ALA A 223 0.94 24.24 -2.72
N ASP A 224 -0.24 24.87 -2.65
CA ASP A 224 -0.93 25.26 -1.42
C ASP A 224 -2.49 25.17 -1.54
N ARG A 225 -3.04 23.98 -1.21
CA ARG A 225 -4.34 23.67 -0.53
C ARG A 225 -5.59 23.19 -1.30
N LYS A 226 -6.12 22.08 -0.72
CA LYS A 226 -7.50 21.57 -0.44
C LYS A 226 -8.48 21.24 -1.56
N GLU A 227 -8.94 19.97 -1.50
CA GLU A 227 -10.19 19.37 -2.01
C GLU A 227 -10.81 20.01 -3.26
N GLU A 228 -10.50 19.43 -4.42
CA GLU A 228 -11.42 19.18 -5.54
C GLU A 228 -10.65 18.33 -6.59
N THR A 229 -11.35 17.47 -7.31
CA THR A 229 -10.85 16.53 -8.35
C THR A 229 -9.56 16.97 -9.08
N TYR A 230 -8.49 16.15 -9.01
CA TYR A 230 -7.19 16.48 -9.62
C TYR A 230 -6.98 15.86 -11.01
N GLU A 231 -6.71 16.74 -11.99
CA GLU A 231 -5.91 16.43 -13.18
C GLU A 231 -4.46 16.78 -12.86
N LEU A 232 -3.57 15.77 -12.86
CA LEU A 232 -2.14 15.97 -12.59
C LEU A 232 -1.43 16.57 -13.81
N HIS A 233 -1.14 17.87 -13.75
CA HIS A 233 -0.38 18.59 -14.76
C HIS A 233 1.13 18.27 -14.64
N PRO A 234 1.86 18.03 -15.75
CA PRO A 234 3.31 17.80 -15.71
C PRO A 234 4.07 18.95 -15.02
N GLU A 235 5.17 18.65 -14.33
CA GLU A 235 5.95 19.66 -13.59
C GLU A 235 6.40 20.85 -14.49
N THR A 236 6.71 20.56 -15.76
CA THR A 236 7.03 21.56 -16.77
C THR A 236 5.87 22.54 -17.00
N VAL A 237 4.62 22.06 -16.98
CA VAL A 237 3.42 22.91 -17.14
C VAL A 237 3.30 23.89 -15.99
N GLN A 238 3.49 23.43 -14.75
CA GLN A 238 3.45 24.30 -13.58
C GLN A 238 4.57 25.34 -13.59
N LYS A 239 5.79 24.95 -13.98
CA LYS A 239 6.94 25.87 -14.08
C LYS A 239 6.73 26.92 -15.18
N VAL A 240 6.24 26.52 -16.35
CA VAL A 240 5.93 27.43 -17.47
C VAL A 240 4.77 28.37 -17.10
N ALA A 241 3.72 27.88 -16.45
CA ALA A 241 2.60 28.69 -15.95
C ALA A 241 3.07 29.80 -14.99
N LYS A 242 3.96 29.48 -14.04
CA LYS A 242 4.50 30.44 -13.07
C LYS A 242 5.36 31.54 -13.71
N GLN A 243 5.95 31.28 -14.87
CA GLN A 243 6.68 32.31 -15.63
C GLN A 243 5.76 33.17 -16.48
N LEU A 244 4.71 32.60 -17.09
CA LEU A 244 3.78 33.34 -17.93
C LEU A 244 2.78 34.18 -17.11
N PHE A 245 2.42 33.72 -15.92
CA PHE A 245 1.38 34.32 -15.10
C PHE A 245 1.87 34.65 -13.67
N THR A 246 1.14 35.56 -13.02
CA THR A 246 1.28 35.90 -11.61
C THR A 246 0.43 34.96 -10.75
N GLU A 247 0.69 34.91 -9.45
CA GLU A 247 -0.08 34.10 -8.48
C GLU A 247 -1.58 34.44 -8.41
N LYS A 248 -1.99 35.58 -8.97
CA LYS A 248 -3.39 36.01 -9.09
C LYS A 248 -4.02 35.67 -10.44
N GLY A 249 -3.34 34.91 -11.31
CA GLY A 249 -3.85 34.56 -12.64
C GLY A 249 -3.54 35.57 -13.75
N ASN A 250 -3.00 36.75 -13.42
CA ASN A 250 -2.73 37.80 -14.42
C ASN A 250 -1.44 37.54 -15.21
N LYS A 251 -1.40 37.93 -16.48
CA LYS A 251 -0.22 37.82 -17.37
C LYS A 251 0.95 38.67 -16.87
N ARG A 252 2.17 38.15 -16.95
CA ARG A 252 3.39 38.92 -16.62
C ARG A 252 3.76 39.86 -17.77
N ARG A 253 4.16 41.09 -17.42
CA ARG A 253 4.36 42.21 -18.36
C ARG A 253 5.70 42.22 -19.12
N ASN A 254 6.69 41.41 -18.72
CA ASN A 254 8.04 41.45 -19.33
C ASN A 254 8.24 40.25 -20.27
N GLU A 255 7.92 40.44 -21.54
CA GLU A 255 7.84 39.36 -22.54
C GLU A 255 9.20 38.70 -22.84
N GLU A 256 10.26 39.48 -23.05
CA GLU A 256 11.60 38.95 -23.39
C GLU A 256 12.17 38.09 -22.25
N LYS A 257 12.06 38.57 -21.01
CA LYS A 257 12.55 37.82 -19.84
C LYS A 257 11.76 36.53 -19.62
N VAL A 258 10.44 36.58 -19.81
CA VAL A 258 9.57 35.39 -19.69
C VAL A 258 9.91 34.36 -20.77
N ARG A 259 10.15 34.80 -22.01
CA ARG A 259 10.51 33.96 -23.14
C ARG A 259 11.82 33.17 -22.90
N GLU A 260 12.85 33.84 -22.41
CA GLU A 260 14.14 33.19 -22.08
C GLU A 260 14.03 32.18 -20.94
N GLU A 261 13.28 32.49 -19.89
CA GLU A 261 13.08 31.57 -18.75
C GLU A 261 12.24 30.35 -19.13
N VAL A 262 11.20 30.51 -19.94
CA VAL A 262 10.41 29.38 -20.47
C VAL A 262 11.29 28.46 -21.32
N LYS A 263 12.14 29.00 -22.19
CA LYS A 263 13.10 28.21 -22.98
C LYS A 263 14.03 27.40 -22.07
N LYS A 264 14.62 28.01 -21.03
CA LYS A 264 15.50 27.31 -20.07
C LYS A 264 14.78 26.16 -19.36
N ILE A 265 13.57 26.39 -18.86
CA ILE A 265 12.75 25.38 -18.18
C ILE A 265 12.52 24.17 -19.09
N VAL A 266 12.12 24.42 -20.34
CA VAL A 266 11.83 23.35 -21.30
C VAL A 266 13.12 22.64 -21.74
N TYR A 267 14.25 23.33 -21.85
CA TYR A 267 15.53 22.68 -22.15
C TYR A 267 16.02 21.76 -21.03
N GLN A 268 15.84 22.13 -19.77
CA GLN A 268 16.23 21.31 -18.61
C GLN A 268 15.47 19.97 -18.57
N ASP A 269 14.17 20.00 -18.89
CA ASP A 269 13.30 18.81 -19.01
C ASP A 269 13.80 17.80 -20.07
N PHE A 270 14.48 18.28 -21.12
CA PHE A 270 15.03 17.42 -22.17
C PHE A 270 16.46 16.91 -21.92
N SER A 271 17.24 17.59 -21.06
CA SER A 271 18.63 17.24 -20.77
C SER A 271 18.80 16.19 -19.67
N ASP A 272 17.75 15.90 -18.90
CA ASP A 272 17.77 14.89 -17.84
C ASP A 272 17.07 13.60 -18.30
N PRO A 273 17.83 12.58 -18.77
CA PRO A 273 17.26 11.28 -19.15
C PRO A 273 16.68 10.51 -17.96
N SER A 274 16.91 10.96 -16.72
CA SER A 274 16.32 10.38 -15.50
C SER A 274 14.94 10.96 -15.13
N GLN A 275 14.58 12.16 -15.64
CA GLN A 275 13.30 12.82 -15.36
C GLN A 275 12.16 12.48 -16.34
N ASN A 276 12.43 11.69 -17.38
CA ASN A 276 11.42 11.28 -18.37
C ASN A 276 10.94 9.83 -18.19
N ARG A 277 10.88 9.31 -16.97
CA ARG A 277 9.96 8.21 -16.65
C ARG A 277 8.71 8.80 -16.00
N VAL A 278 7.73 9.18 -16.81
CA VAL A 278 6.35 9.31 -16.33
C VAL A 278 5.87 7.89 -16.01
N ILE A 279 6.21 7.40 -14.82
CA ILE A 279 5.67 6.18 -14.27
C ILE A 279 4.26 6.56 -13.78
N LYS A 280 3.24 6.06 -14.46
CA LYS A 280 1.87 6.20 -13.94
C LYS A 280 1.86 5.58 -12.55
N ALA A 281 1.31 6.25 -11.53
CA ALA A 281 1.25 5.69 -10.17
C ALA A 281 0.69 4.26 -10.16
N SER A 282 -0.29 3.97 -11.03
CA SER A 282 -0.86 2.63 -11.24
C SER A 282 0.13 1.55 -11.71
N THR A 283 1.28 1.91 -12.26
CA THR A 283 2.34 0.96 -12.62
C THR A 283 3.22 0.56 -11.44
N LEU A 284 3.16 1.30 -10.34
CA LEU A 284 3.79 0.99 -9.06
C LEU A 284 2.85 0.25 -8.09
N TYR A 285 1.60 0.01 -8.50
CA TYR A 285 0.64 -0.74 -7.68
C TYR A 285 0.95 -2.24 -7.72
N PRO A 286 0.60 -2.98 -6.64
CA PRO A 286 0.71 -4.43 -6.60
C PRO A 286 0.02 -5.10 -7.80
N LYS A 287 0.61 -6.19 -8.30
CA LYS A 287 0.05 -6.97 -9.42
C LYS A 287 0.03 -8.47 -9.08
N PRO A 288 -1.14 -9.13 -8.99
CA PRO A 288 -2.45 -8.61 -9.38
C PRO A 288 -3.02 -7.61 -8.38
N VAL A 289 -3.86 -6.69 -8.85
CA VAL A 289 -4.64 -5.82 -7.96
C VAL A 289 -5.81 -6.62 -7.39
N TRP A 290 -5.99 -6.56 -6.07
CA TRP A 290 -7.15 -7.13 -5.40
C TRP A 290 -8.14 -6.01 -5.11
N ALA A 291 -9.41 -6.26 -5.38
CA ALA A 291 -10.50 -5.33 -5.14
C ALA A 291 -11.68 -6.01 -4.45
N TYR A 292 -12.57 -5.20 -3.89
CA TYR A 292 -13.79 -5.69 -3.24
C TYR A 292 -15.03 -5.16 -3.94
N GLN A 293 -15.99 -6.05 -4.19
CA GLN A 293 -17.27 -5.71 -4.82
C GLN A 293 -18.35 -6.71 -4.41
N ASP A 294 -19.54 -6.23 -4.03
CA ASP A 294 -20.73 -7.06 -3.77
C ASP A 294 -20.48 -8.25 -2.82
N ASN A 295 -19.83 -7.97 -1.68
CA ASN A 295 -19.39 -8.95 -0.68
C ASN A 295 -18.38 -10.01 -1.16
N ASN A 296 -17.82 -9.82 -2.35
CA ASN A 296 -16.84 -10.72 -2.94
C ASN A 296 -15.51 -10.01 -3.16
N ILE A 297 -14.45 -10.80 -3.09
CA ILE A 297 -13.12 -10.37 -3.50
C ILE A 297 -12.98 -10.67 -4.99
N ILE A 298 -12.53 -9.68 -5.74
CA ILE A 298 -12.21 -9.79 -7.16
C ILE A 298 -10.74 -9.49 -7.37
N VAL A 299 -10.09 -10.22 -8.28
CA VAL A 299 -8.66 -10.14 -8.56
C VAL A 299 -8.45 -9.84 -10.03
N GLU A 300 -7.55 -8.92 -10.33
CA GLU A 300 -7.16 -8.60 -11.70
C GLU A 300 -6.34 -9.74 -12.32
N ASP A 301 -6.78 -10.27 -13.46
CA ASP A 301 -5.96 -11.15 -14.29
C ASP A 301 -4.88 -10.32 -14.97
N THR A 302 -3.62 -10.62 -14.64
CA THR A 302 -2.45 -9.92 -15.16
C THR A 302 -2.28 -9.98 -16.68
N ASN A 303 -2.91 -10.94 -17.37
CA ASN A 303 -2.84 -11.08 -18.82
C ASN A 303 -3.92 -10.27 -19.55
N THR A 304 -5.12 -10.18 -18.96
CA THR A 304 -6.29 -9.56 -19.61
C THR A 304 -6.65 -8.19 -19.04
N ASN A 305 -6.14 -7.85 -17.84
CA ASN A 305 -6.54 -6.72 -16.99
C ASN A 305 -8.04 -6.70 -16.65
N LEU A 306 -8.70 -7.87 -16.70
CA LEU A 306 -10.07 -8.05 -16.27
C LEU A 306 -10.11 -8.53 -14.82
N PHE A 307 -11.15 -8.15 -14.09
CA PHE A 307 -11.35 -8.61 -12.73
C PHE A 307 -12.23 -9.86 -12.72
N HIS A 308 -11.79 -10.88 -11.99
CA HIS A 308 -12.51 -12.12 -11.79
C HIS A 308 -12.70 -12.37 -10.29
N SER A 309 -13.77 -13.06 -9.90
CA SER A 309 -13.94 -13.48 -8.51
C SER A 309 -12.74 -14.30 -8.05
N LEU A 310 -12.32 -14.10 -6.80
CA LEU A 310 -11.27 -14.91 -6.19
C LEU A 310 -11.75 -16.35 -6.06
N GLU A 311 -11.29 -17.23 -6.94
CA GLU A 311 -11.56 -18.65 -6.85
C GLU A 311 -10.65 -19.28 -5.80
N VAL A 312 -11.24 -19.96 -4.82
CA VAL A 312 -10.54 -20.77 -3.82
C VAL A 312 -11.22 -22.12 -3.77
N ASN A 313 -10.50 -23.18 -4.12
CA ASN A 313 -10.95 -24.56 -3.89
C ASN A 313 -10.39 -25.07 -2.55
N SER A 314 -11.04 -26.11 -1.99
CA SER A 314 -10.67 -26.68 -0.69
C SER A 314 -9.25 -27.24 -0.61
N ASP A 315 -8.65 -27.50 -1.78
CA ASP A 315 -7.35 -28.15 -1.93
C ASP A 315 -6.26 -27.21 -2.46
N ILE A 316 -6.51 -25.88 -2.51
CA ILE A 316 -5.51 -24.92 -2.99
C ILE A 316 -4.23 -24.97 -2.15
N VAL A 317 -4.36 -25.24 -0.85
CA VAL A 317 -3.24 -25.33 0.08
C VAL A 317 -2.80 -26.78 0.22
N SER A 318 -1.55 -27.06 -0.13
CA SER A 318 -0.89 -28.34 0.10
C SER A 318 -0.18 -28.43 1.46
N GLU A 319 0.21 -29.64 1.88
CA GLU A 319 1.06 -29.82 3.07
C GLU A 319 2.41 -29.11 2.90
N ASP A 320 2.97 -29.13 1.69
CA ASP A 320 4.25 -28.50 1.34
C ASP A 320 4.19 -26.98 1.52
N ASP A 321 3.07 -26.34 1.15
CA ASP A 321 2.86 -24.91 1.37
C ASP A 321 2.93 -24.56 2.87
N VAL A 322 2.25 -25.36 3.70
CA VAL A 322 2.21 -25.17 5.15
C VAL A 322 3.57 -25.45 5.78
N ARG A 323 4.25 -26.50 5.34
CA ARG A 323 5.61 -26.82 5.79
C ARG A 323 6.57 -25.67 5.48
N THR A 324 6.53 -25.14 4.25
CA THR A 324 7.36 -24.02 3.82
C THR A 324 7.09 -22.77 4.65
N PHE A 325 5.81 -22.41 4.85
CA PHE A 325 5.42 -21.29 5.70
C PHE A 325 5.97 -21.42 7.13
N VAL A 326 5.80 -22.58 7.76
CA VAL A 326 6.31 -22.83 9.12
C VAL A 326 7.83 -22.71 9.18
N ARG A 327 8.55 -23.25 8.18
CA ARG A 327 10.02 -23.13 8.13
C ARG A 327 10.48 -21.69 7.90
N ILE A 328 9.73 -20.88 7.15
CA ILE A 328 10.00 -19.44 7.03
C ILE A 328 9.96 -18.80 8.42
N ILE A 329 8.93 -19.06 9.20
CA ILE A 329 8.81 -18.51 10.57
C ILE A 329 9.95 -19.00 11.47
N GLU A 330 10.26 -20.29 11.44
CA GLU A 330 11.35 -20.87 12.24
C GLU A 330 12.73 -20.38 11.82
N SER A 331 12.93 -19.95 10.58
CA SER A 331 14.20 -19.37 10.16
C SER A 331 14.54 -18.10 10.96
N PHE A 332 13.53 -17.33 11.37
CA PHE A 332 13.72 -16.15 12.24
C PHE A 332 14.03 -16.50 13.70
N LYS A 333 13.89 -17.78 14.06
CA LYS A 333 14.29 -18.32 15.37
C LYS A 333 15.68 -18.94 15.32
N LEU A 334 15.91 -19.84 14.35
CA LEU A 334 17.07 -20.73 14.34
C LEU A 334 18.29 -20.13 13.64
N ASN A 335 18.09 -19.27 12.65
CA ASN A 335 19.21 -18.68 11.90
C ASN A 335 19.61 -17.29 12.43
N LYS A 336 19.04 -16.83 13.54
CA LYS A 336 19.26 -15.49 14.09
C LYS A 336 19.87 -15.58 15.48
N VAL A 337 20.59 -14.53 15.87
CA VAL A 337 21.21 -14.43 17.21
C VAL A 337 20.15 -14.37 18.32
N LYS A 338 18.97 -13.82 18.03
CA LYS A 338 17.81 -13.77 18.92
C LYS A 338 16.60 -14.30 18.18
N ASP A 339 15.71 -15.00 18.89
CA ASP A 339 14.43 -15.45 18.36
C ASP A 339 13.55 -14.25 18.00
N GLU A 340 13.30 -14.07 16.71
CA GLU A 340 12.37 -13.06 16.17
C GLU A 340 11.22 -13.70 15.38
N SER A 341 10.93 -14.98 15.64
CA SER A 341 9.86 -15.72 14.96
C SER A 341 8.46 -15.19 15.29
N HIS A 342 8.24 -14.64 16.50
CA HIS A 342 6.96 -14.04 16.87
C HIS A 342 6.66 -12.77 16.06
N GLN A 343 7.68 -11.93 15.84
CA GLN A 343 7.59 -10.74 14.98
C GLN A 343 7.28 -11.15 13.54
N ALA A 344 8.00 -12.15 13.01
CA ALA A 344 7.78 -12.66 11.66
C ALA A 344 6.35 -13.21 11.50
N LEU A 345 5.89 -14.08 12.42
CA LEU A 345 4.54 -14.64 12.37
C LEU A 345 3.47 -13.55 12.48
N SER A 346 3.65 -12.60 13.39
CA SER A 346 2.75 -11.45 13.55
C SER A 346 2.64 -10.62 12.27
N ALA A 347 3.77 -10.43 11.57
CA ALA A 347 3.81 -9.72 10.30
C ALA A 347 2.99 -10.45 9.21
N PHE A 348 3.11 -11.77 9.12
CA PHE A 348 2.30 -12.58 8.20
C PHE A 348 0.81 -12.60 8.55
N ILE A 349 0.45 -12.67 9.84
CA ILE A 349 -0.96 -12.62 10.28
C ILE A 349 -1.57 -11.26 9.91
N TYR A 350 -0.85 -10.15 10.13
CA TYR A 350 -1.30 -8.83 9.69
C TYR A 350 -1.42 -8.77 8.16
N LEU A 351 -0.45 -9.29 7.42
CA LEU A 351 -0.47 -9.35 5.95
C LEU A 351 -1.70 -10.10 5.42
N MET A 352 -2.03 -11.26 6.00
CA MET A 352 -3.23 -12.04 5.63
C MET A 352 -4.54 -11.32 6.01
N THR A 353 -4.53 -10.52 7.06
CA THR A 353 -5.70 -9.72 7.49
C THR A 353 -5.87 -8.45 6.64
N ALA A 354 -4.77 -7.94 6.09
CA ALA A 354 -4.67 -6.64 5.42
C ALA A 354 -5.80 -6.32 4.43
N PRO A 355 -6.22 -7.23 3.52
CA PRO A 355 -7.28 -6.91 2.57
C PRO A 355 -8.63 -6.63 3.22
N MET A 356 -8.87 -7.18 4.42
CA MET A 356 -10.15 -7.10 5.13
C MET A 356 -10.13 -6.10 6.30
N ILE A 357 -9.01 -5.42 6.56
CA ILE A 357 -8.90 -4.44 7.65
C ILE A 357 -9.98 -3.35 7.56
N TRP A 358 -10.35 -2.91 6.36
CA TRP A 358 -11.42 -1.93 6.18
C TRP A 358 -12.77 -2.42 6.72
N LYS A 359 -13.10 -3.69 6.49
CA LYS A 359 -14.34 -4.31 6.93
C LYS A 359 -14.37 -4.49 8.44
N ILE A 360 -13.25 -4.96 9.02
CA ILE A 360 -13.05 -5.05 10.47
C ILE A 360 -13.23 -3.67 11.12
N ARG A 361 -12.67 -2.61 10.52
CA ARG A 361 -12.87 -1.22 10.99
C ARG A 361 -14.32 -0.75 10.90
N GLU A 362 -15.07 -1.17 9.87
CA GLU A 362 -16.52 -0.90 9.82
C GLU A 362 -17.30 -1.60 10.94
N ILE A 363 -16.94 -2.85 11.25
CA ILE A 363 -17.54 -3.60 12.36
C ILE A 363 -17.27 -2.87 13.68
N TYR A 364 -16.03 -2.49 13.95
CA TYR A 364 -15.68 -1.69 15.14
C TYR A 364 -16.49 -0.40 15.27
N ARG A 365 -16.75 0.30 14.16
CA ARG A 365 -17.56 1.54 14.18
C ARG A 365 -19.03 1.31 14.48
N LYS A 366 -19.56 0.15 14.09
CA LYS A 366 -20.97 -0.23 14.29
C LYS A 366 -21.20 -0.95 15.61
N SER A 367 -20.12 -1.46 16.20
CA SER A 367 -20.17 -2.24 17.43
C SER A 367 -20.49 -1.38 18.65
N ASN A 368 -21.22 -1.96 19.60
CA ASN A 368 -21.62 -1.30 20.84
C ASN A 368 -20.52 -1.33 21.92
N PHE A 369 -19.38 -2.00 21.69
CA PHE A 369 -18.33 -2.22 22.70
C PHE A 369 -17.44 -0.99 22.99
N SER A 370 -17.81 0.22 22.52
CA SER A 370 -17.12 1.49 22.85
C SER A 370 -15.62 1.52 22.52
N LYS A 371 -15.17 0.70 21.56
CA LYS A 371 -13.80 0.76 21.01
C LYS A 371 -13.77 1.57 19.73
N SER A 372 -12.78 2.45 19.62
CA SER A 372 -12.62 3.28 18.44
C SER A 372 -11.87 2.53 17.33
N ALA A 373 -12.33 2.69 16.09
CA ALA A 373 -11.73 2.02 14.94
C ALA A 373 -10.28 2.45 14.65
N ASP A 374 -9.83 3.59 15.18
CA ASP A 374 -8.44 4.06 15.08
C ASP A 374 -7.43 3.15 15.81
N GLN A 375 -7.92 2.24 16.66
CA GLN A 375 -7.13 1.17 17.29
C GLN A 375 -6.70 0.06 16.32
N ILE A 376 -7.35 -0.04 15.15
CA ILE A 376 -6.95 -1.01 14.12
C ILE A 376 -5.97 -0.32 13.17
N PRO A 377 -4.69 -0.70 13.15
CA PRO A 377 -3.69 0.00 12.36
C PRO A 377 -3.95 -0.13 10.86
N LEU A 378 -3.76 0.98 10.13
CA LEU A 378 -3.80 1.04 8.65
C LEU A 378 -2.41 0.90 8.03
N SER A 379 -1.40 0.82 8.88
CA SER A 379 -0.01 0.68 8.47
C SER A 379 0.69 -0.32 9.35
N MET A 380 1.51 -1.19 8.76
CA MET A 380 2.49 -2.00 9.48
C MET A 380 3.89 -1.50 9.17
N VAL A 381 4.73 -1.42 10.18
CA VAL A 381 6.13 -1.00 10.05
C VAL A 381 7.04 -2.07 10.62
N LEU A 382 7.94 -2.59 9.78
CA LEU A 382 9.10 -3.37 10.19
C LEU A 382 10.27 -2.42 10.37
N ILE A 383 10.73 -2.25 11.60
CA ILE A 383 11.87 -1.39 11.93
C ILE A 383 13.06 -2.23 12.37
N GLY A 384 14.27 -1.72 12.19
CA GLY A 384 15.45 -2.36 12.75
C GLY A 384 16.75 -1.94 12.09
N ARG A 385 17.88 -2.44 12.57
CA ARG A 385 19.18 -2.19 11.94
C ARG A 385 19.26 -2.78 10.53
N GLY A 386 20.20 -2.29 9.72
CA GLY A 386 20.51 -2.96 8.44
C GLY A 386 20.82 -4.45 8.66
N THR A 387 20.52 -5.30 7.69
CA THR A 387 20.81 -6.75 7.70
C THR A 387 20.02 -7.63 8.70
N THR A 388 18.94 -7.12 9.32
CA THR A 388 18.12 -7.90 10.26
C THR A 388 17.03 -8.78 9.61
N GLY A 389 17.00 -8.88 8.27
CA GLY A 389 16.03 -9.73 7.55
C GLY A 389 14.70 -9.06 7.17
N LYS A 390 14.55 -7.76 7.39
CA LYS A 390 13.33 -7.01 7.00
C LYS A 390 13.10 -7.00 5.48
N THR A 391 14.15 -6.71 4.71
CA THR A 391 14.12 -6.78 3.25
C THR A 391 13.80 -8.20 2.77
N LEU A 392 14.35 -9.25 3.43
CA LEU A 392 13.99 -10.63 3.13
C LEU A 392 12.48 -10.88 3.34
N LEU A 393 11.89 -10.40 4.45
CA LEU A 393 10.44 -10.49 4.68
C LEU A 393 9.64 -9.78 3.61
N VAL A 394 9.93 -8.50 3.35
CA VAL A 394 9.12 -7.63 2.48
C VAL A 394 9.29 -7.98 1.00
N ARG A 395 10.54 -8.04 0.55
CA ARG A 395 10.90 -8.21 -0.86
C ARG A 395 10.71 -9.65 -1.33
N ASP A 396 11.20 -10.61 -0.56
CA ASP A 396 11.36 -11.99 -1.03
C ASP A 396 10.22 -12.90 -0.56
N TYR A 397 9.72 -12.70 0.67
CA TYR A 397 8.60 -13.50 1.19
C TYR A 397 7.23 -12.86 0.94
N PHE A 398 6.97 -11.61 1.35
CA PHE A 398 5.62 -11.03 1.29
C PHE A 398 5.11 -10.89 -0.13
N LYS A 399 5.93 -10.39 -1.05
CA LYS A 399 5.51 -10.26 -2.45
C LYS A 399 5.10 -11.61 -3.06
N LYS A 400 5.91 -12.65 -2.90
CA LYS A 400 5.55 -14.00 -3.38
C LYS A 400 4.34 -14.56 -2.65
N PHE A 401 4.25 -14.33 -1.35
CA PHE A 401 3.15 -14.82 -0.52
C PHE A 401 1.81 -14.15 -0.83
N THR A 402 1.79 -12.91 -1.31
CA THR A 402 0.57 -12.23 -1.79
C THR A 402 0.31 -12.46 -3.28
N GLY A 403 1.18 -13.19 -3.97
CA GLY A 403 1.13 -13.38 -5.43
C GLY A 403 1.51 -12.13 -6.22
N ASP A 404 2.12 -11.11 -5.56
CA ASP A 404 2.54 -9.87 -6.18
C ASP A 404 3.80 -10.05 -7.04
N LYS A 405 3.59 -9.98 -8.36
CA LYS A 405 4.58 -10.09 -9.43
C LYS A 405 5.14 -8.74 -9.87
N SER A 406 4.69 -7.62 -9.30
CA SER A 406 5.26 -6.30 -9.58
C SER A 406 6.72 -6.21 -9.10
N HIS A 407 7.47 -5.19 -9.52
CA HIS A 407 8.80 -4.98 -8.93
C HIS A 407 8.66 -4.55 -7.46
N SER A 408 9.70 -4.76 -6.66
CA SER A 408 9.71 -4.33 -5.27
C SER A 408 9.80 -2.82 -5.19
N LEU A 409 8.76 -2.18 -4.64
CA LEU A 409 8.64 -0.74 -4.58
C LEU A 409 9.56 -0.17 -3.51
N GLN A 410 10.44 0.75 -3.91
CA GLN A 410 11.31 1.46 -2.99
C GLN A 410 10.77 2.85 -2.67
N TYR A 411 11.13 3.39 -1.51
CA TYR A 411 10.76 4.74 -1.11
C TYR A 411 11.17 5.82 -2.12
N THR A 412 12.35 5.67 -2.72
CA THR A 412 12.89 6.60 -3.71
C THR A 412 11.99 6.78 -4.92
N GLU A 413 11.25 5.74 -5.30
CA GLU A 413 10.38 5.72 -6.47
C GLU A 413 9.06 6.46 -6.22
N ILE A 414 8.57 6.44 -4.98
CA ILE A 414 7.35 7.15 -4.57
C ILE A 414 7.62 8.56 -4.06
N ASN A 415 8.85 8.84 -3.64
CA ASN A 415 9.26 10.15 -3.13
C ASN A 415 10.04 10.99 -4.14
N ASP A 416 10.36 10.43 -5.31
CA ASP A 416 11.16 11.07 -6.35
C ASP A 416 12.56 11.47 -5.84
N GLY A 417 13.24 10.48 -5.25
CA GLY A 417 14.59 10.57 -4.69
C GLY A 417 14.70 10.37 -3.17
N ASN A 418 15.92 10.46 -2.66
CA ASN A 418 16.27 10.23 -1.24
C ASN A 418 15.96 11.43 -0.31
N GLY A 419 15.25 12.44 -0.81
CA GLY A 419 15.00 13.68 -0.07
C GLY A 419 14.27 13.46 1.26
N ALA A 420 14.62 14.27 2.26
CA ALA A 420 13.99 14.22 3.59
C ALA A 420 12.54 14.73 3.62
N ARG A 421 12.09 15.42 2.56
CA ARG A 421 10.68 15.82 2.41
C ARG A 421 9.87 14.61 1.98
N THR A 422 8.80 14.32 2.73
CA THR A 422 7.99 13.11 2.59
C THR A 422 6.68 13.33 1.84
N ASP A 423 6.39 14.57 1.40
CA ASP A 423 5.08 14.97 0.87
C ASP A 423 4.65 14.22 -0.39
N LYS A 424 5.61 13.81 -1.22
CA LYS A 424 5.35 13.03 -2.45
C LYS A 424 4.96 11.60 -2.10
N ALA A 425 5.78 10.94 -1.26
CA ALA A 425 5.49 9.59 -0.78
C ALA A 425 4.17 9.52 0.00
N VAL A 426 3.91 10.48 0.89
CA VAL A 426 2.65 10.56 1.65
C VAL A 426 1.45 10.68 0.70
N ARG A 427 1.52 11.55 -0.32
CA ARG A 427 0.44 11.67 -1.33
C ARG A 427 0.24 10.39 -2.14
N PHE A 428 1.32 9.74 -2.56
CA PHE A 428 1.22 8.47 -3.29
C PHE A 428 0.47 7.42 -2.46
N LEU A 429 0.84 7.26 -1.19
CA LEU A 429 0.22 6.31 -0.27
C LEU A 429 -1.23 6.69 0.04
N ASP A 430 -1.50 7.97 0.26
CA ASP A 430 -2.84 8.51 0.51
C ASP A 430 -3.79 8.24 -0.65
N ASN A 431 -3.34 8.44 -1.89
CA ASN A 431 -4.13 8.20 -3.09
C ASN A 431 -4.52 6.72 -3.25
N TYR A 432 -3.60 5.80 -2.94
CA TYR A 432 -3.88 4.38 -3.03
C TYR A 432 -4.87 3.95 -1.93
N LEU A 433 -4.64 4.41 -0.69
CA LEU A 433 -5.57 4.25 0.45
C LEU A 433 -7.00 4.69 0.13
N HIS A 434 -7.15 5.82 -0.55
CA HIS A 434 -8.45 6.38 -0.93
C HIS A 434 -8.95 5.91 -2.31
N SER A 435 -8.43 4.79 -2.84
CA SER A 435 -8.91 4.23 -4.12
C SER A 435 -10.37 3.76 -4.09
N GLN A 436 -10.97 3.62 -2.89
CA GLN A 436 -12.37 3.20 -2.63
C GLN A 436 -12.75 1.83 -3.20
N ARG A 437 -11.79 1.07 -3.73
CA ARG A 437 -12.03 -0.21 -4.40
C ARG A 437 -10.93 -1.23 -4.13
N PHE A 438 -9.67 -0.79 -4.06
CA PHE A 438 -8.53 -1.70 -3.92
C PHE A 438 -8.29 -2.07 -2.47
N ILE A 439 -7.94 -3.34 -2.26
CA ILE A 439 -7.69 -3.93 -0.95
C ILE A 439 -6.32 -4.61 -0.86
N SER A 440 -5.61 -4.79 -2.00
CA SER A 440 -4.24 -5.33 -1.99
C SER A 440 -3.30 -4.40 -1.19
N PRO A 441 -2.49 -4.93 -0.26
CA PRO A 441 -1.61 -4.11 0.56
C PRO A 441 -0.51 -3.46 -0.27
N MET A 442 -0.20 -2.20 0.02
CA MET A 442 0.94 -1.50 -0.57
C MET A 442 2.20 -1.80 0.23
N ILE A 443 3.17 -2.45 -0.39
CA ILE A 443 4.40 -2.91 0.27
C ILE A 443 5.57 -2.05 -0.23
N VAL A 444 6.17 -1.25 0.66
CA VAL A 444 7.30 -0.37 0.34
C VAL A 444 8.52 -0.78 1.17
N ASP A 445 9.62 -1.08 0.48
CA ASP A 445 10.92 -1.37 1.10
C ASP A 445 11.77 -0.09 1.20
N GLU A 446 12.77 -0.14 2.08
CA GLU A 446 13.74 0.94 2.30
C GLU A 446 13.12 2.31 2.56
N LEU A 447 12.05 2.35 3.37
CA LEU A 447 11.46 3.61 3.80
C LEU A 447 12.53 4.48 4.48
N ASN A 448 12.61 5.73 4.05
CA ASN A 448 13.58 6.69 4.60
C ASN A 448 13.43 6.76 6.13
N SER A 449 14.56 6.71 6.85
CA SER A 449 14.56 6.75 8.31
C SER A 449 13.82 7.98 8.85
N ASN A 450 13.88 9.12 8.14
CA ASN A 450 13.17 10.35 8.49
C ASN A 450 11.66 10.32 8.26
N PHE A 451 11.11 9.28 7.62
CA PHE A 451 9.69 9.24 7.29
C PHE A 451 8.82 9.30 8.55
N LEU A 452 9.05 8.43 9.54
CA LEU A 452 8.31 8.47 10.81
C LEU A 452 8.73 9.63 11.73
N HIS A 453 9.85 10.29 11.46
CA HIS A 453 10.23 11.52 12.17
C HIS A 453 9.59 12.79 11.55
N SER A 454 9.02 12.68 10.34
CA SER A 454 8.40 13.79 9.63
C SER A 454 7.04 14.12 10.21
N LYS A 455 6.83 15.39 10.59
CA LYS A 455 5.52 15.90 11.02
C LYS A 455 4.44 15.67 9.95
N VAL A 456 4.81 15.71 8.67
CA VAL A 456 3.89 15.47 7.55
C VAL A 456 3.37 14.04 7.56
N ALA A 457 4.28 13.06 7.63
CA ALA A 457 3.91 11.65 7.65
C ALA A 457 3.14 11.27 8.92
N LEU A 458 3.55 11.80 10.07
CA LEU A 458 2.84 11.61 11.35
C LEU A 458 1.40 12.12 11.30
N ASN A 459 1.21 13.33 10.77
CA ASN A 459 -0.12 13.91 10.61
C ASN A 459 -0.96 13.11 9.61
N ALA A 460 -0.36 12.63 8.52
CA ALA A 460 -1.04 11.79 7.54
C ALA A 460 -1.49 10.46 8.15
N ILE A 461 -0.62 9.75 8.86
CA ILE A 461 -0.99 8.49 9.56
C ILE A 461 -2.12 8.73 10.57
N LYS A 462 -2.06 9.83 11.33
CA LYS A 462 -3.12 10.22 12.25
C LYS A 462 -4.43 10.51 11.52
N GLN A 463 -4.37 11.22 10.40
CA GLN A 463 -5.52 11.51 9.56
C GLN A 463 -6.12 10.22 9.00
N TRP A 464 -5.31 9.37 8.35
CA TRP A 464 -5.72 8.07 7.82
C TRP A 464 -6.45 7.24 8.88
N SER A 465 -5.87 7.10 10.08
CA SER A 465 -6.48 6.30 11.14
C SER A 465 -7.84 6.85 11.60
N ASN A 466 -8.05 8.17 11.54
CA ASN A 466 -9.28 8.79 12.03
C ASN A 466 -10.36 8.93 10.94
N THR A 467 -9.98 9.25 9.71
CA THR A 467 -10.91 9.76 8.69
C THR A 467 -11.28 8.74 7.62
N ILE A 468 -10.41 7.79 7.31
CA ILE A 468 -10.65 6.82 6.23
C ILE A 468 -11.85 5.93 6.57
N LYS A 469 -12.83 5.85 5.67
CA LYS A 469 -14.04 5.02 5.77
C LYS A 469 -14.29 4.30 4.44
N GLY A 470 -15.14 3.27 4.46
CA GLY A 470 -15.43 2.44 3.28
C GLY A 470 -14.28 1.51 2.91
N ILE A 471 -14.29 1.00 1.68
CA ILE A 471 -13.28 0.07 1.17
C ILE A 471 -11.94 0.80 1.01
N HIS A 472 -10.88 0.26 1.61
CA HIS A 472 -9.53 0.79 1.50
C HIS A 472 -8.49 -0.33 1.68
N ASN A 473 -7.27 -0.11 1.20
CA ASN A 473 -6.12 -0.99 1.47
C ASN A 473 -5.41 -0.60 2.77
N VAL A 474 -4.23 -1.19 2.98
CA VAL A 474 -3.27 -0.80 4.03
C VAL A 474 -1.87 -0.62 3.45
N ASN A 475 -1.00 0.00 4.23
CA ASN A 475 0.41 0.17 3.89
C ASN A 475 1.31 -0.74 4.75
N ILE A 476 2.37 -1.28 4.16
CA ILE A 476 3.38 -2.10 4.84
C ILE A 476 4.75 -1.52 4.48
N PHE A 477 5.54 -1.23 5.50
CA PHE A 477 6.83 -0.56 5.35
C PHE A 477 7.96 -1.37 5.98
N ALA A 478 9.12 -1.42 5.33
CA ALA A 478 10.38 -1.76 5.99
C ALA A 478 11.27 -0.52 6.08
N MET A 479 11.86 -0.26 7.24
CA MET A 479 12.72 0.91 7.46
C MET A 479 13.93 0.58 8.32
N ASN A 480 15.06 1.20 7.98
CA ASN A 480 16.27 1.09 8.79
C ASN A 480 16.27 2.12 9.92
N HIS A 481 16.62 1.67 11.12
CA HIS A 481 16.84 2.50 12.30
C HIS A 481 18.13 2.05 12.99
N ASN A 482 19.11 2.94 13.08
CA ASN A 482 20.46 2.61 13.54
C ASN A 482 20.65 3.09 14.99
N ALA A 483 21.51 2.43 15.76
CA ALA A 483 21.91 2.96 17.07
C ALA A 483 22.58 4.34 16.88
N GLY A 484 21.96 5.40 17.40
CA GLY A 484 22.39 6.79 17.21
C GLY A 484 21.52 7.64 16.27
N SER A 485 20.53 7.07 15.57
CA SER A 485 19.49 7.90 14.94
C SER A 485 18.68 8.64 16.01
N LYS A 486 18.19 9.84 15.68
CA LYS A 486 17.25 10.58 16.55
C LYS A 486 16.16 9.63 17.02
N GLU A 487 15.82 9.70 18.30
CA GLU A 487 14.67 8.96 18.82
C GLU A 487 13.43 9.28 17.99
N ILE A 488 12.56 8.28 17.82
CA ILE A 488 11.29 8.49 17.12
C ILE A 488 10.42 9.39 18.01
N ASN A 489 10.44 10.69 17.70
CA ASN A 489 9.56 11.68 18.31
C ASN A 489 8.11 11.15 18.29
N ASN A 490 7.46 11.12 19.45
CA ASN A 490 6.08 10.63 19.62
C ASN A 490 5.88 9.15 19.25
N LEU A 491 6.84 8.27 19.55
CA LEU A 491 6.72 6.82 19.39
C LEU A 491 5.41 6.27 19.95
N GLU A 492 4.95 6.79 21.09
CA GLU A 492 3.67 6.42 21.69
C GLU A 492 2.45 6.74 20.82
N GLU A 493 2.46 7.86 20.09
CA GLU A 493 1.37 8.22 19.18
C GLU A 493 1.43 7.42 17.87
N ILE A 494 2.62 6.98 17.45
CA ILE A 494 2.80 6.12 16.27
C ILE A 494 2.35 4.71 16.59
N THR A 495 2.80 4.12 17.70
CA THR A 495 2.48 2.72 18.06
C THR A 495 1.00 2.52 18.38
N LYS A 496 0.26 3.58 18.73
CA LYS A 496 -1.21 3.57 18.81
C LYS A 496 -1.92 3.39 17.46
N ARG A 497 -1.26 3.67 16.33
CA ARG A 497 -1.90 3.79 15.00
C ARG A 497 -1.24 2.94 13.91
N VAL A 498 -0.08 2.36 14.21
CA VAL A 498 0.75 1.57 13.31
C VAL A 498 1.10 0.27 13.99
N TYR A 499 0.96 -0.85 13.28
CA TYR A 499 1.42 -2.13 13.78
C TYR A 499 2.94 -2.20 13.69
N TYR A 500 3.59 -2.03 14.84
CA TYR A 500 5.03 -1.80 14.93
C TYR A 500 5.77 -3.08 15.31
N LEU A 501 6.67 -3.54 14.43
CA LEU A 501 7.44 -4.77 14.60
C LEU A 501 8.94 -4.45 14.55
N SER A 502 9.67 -4.72 15.65
CA SER A 502 11.11 -4.44 15.75
C SER A 502 11.93 -5.70 15.48
N PHE A 503 12.88 -5.59 14.53
CA PHE A 503 13.84 -6.62 14.15
C PHE A 503 15.25 -6.11 14.40
N GLU A 504 15.85 -6.51 15.51
CA GLU A 504 17.12 -5.95 16.00
C GLU A 504 18.28 -6.92 15.83
N ALA A 505 18.02 -8.23 15.80
CA ALA A 505 19.04 -9.24 15.74
C ALA A 505 19.57 -9.46 14.31
N PRO A 506 20.90 -9.57 14.14
CA PRO A 506 21.48 -10.01 12.86
C PRO A 506 21.27 -11.51 12.65
N TRP A 507 21.45 -11.95 11.39
CA TRP A 507 21.54 -13.36 11.06
C TRP A 507 22.87 -13.96 11.56
N LEU A 508 22.84 -15.23 11.92
CA LEU A 508 24.04 -16.03 12.16
C LEU A 508 24.87 -16.14 10.86
N PRO A 509 26.19 -16.35 10.95
CA PRO A 509 27.02 -16.70 9.80
C PRO A 509 26.42 -17.84 8.99
N SER A 510 26.50 -17.81 7.65
CA SER A 510 25.80 -18.76 6.76
C SER A 510 26.10 -20.23 7.05
N ASN A 511 27.30 -20.55 7.55
CA ASN A 511 27.70 -21.91 7.94
C ASN A 511 27.10 -22.39 9.27
N GLN A 512 26.48 -21.50 10.04
CA GLN A 512 25.79 -21.78 11.30
C GLN A 512 24.26 -21.72 11.16
N GLN A 513 23.75 -21.37 9.97
CA GLN A 513 22.31 -21.32 9.72
C GLN A 513 21.75 -22.72 9.48
N GLU A 514 20.82 -23.16 10.33
CA GLU A 514 20.19 -24.48 10.24
C GLU A 514 19.24 -24.60 9.04
N ILE A 515 18.62 -23.49 8.64
CA ILE A 515 17.61 -23.45 7.58
C ILE A 515 18.14 -22.70 6.36
N ASN A 516 18.16 -23.33 5.18
CA ASN A 516 18.50 -22.65 3.94
C ASN A 516 17.31 -21.81 3.44
N TYR A 517 17.34 -20.51 3.74
CA TYR A 517 16.25 -19.60 3.37
C TYR A 517 16.11 -19.40 1.84
N ASN A 518 17.17 -19.61 1.04
CA ASN A 518 17.06 -19.48 -0.42
C ASN A 518 16.12 -20.52 -1.04
N MET A 519 16.08 -21.74 -0.47
CA MET A 519 15.10 -22.75 -0.89
C MET A 519 13.69 -22.30 -0.53
N LEU A 520 13.50 -21.78 0.68
CA LEU A 520 12.19 -21.27 1.13
C LEU A 520 11.67 -20.13 0.25
N ILE A 521 12.55 -19.23 -0.22
CA ILE A 521 12.15 -18.17 -1.16
C ILE A 521 11.57 -18.76 -2.44
N ASN A 522 12.12 -19.86 -2.95
CA ASN A 522 11.65 -20.49 -4.19
C ASN A 522 10.36 -21.28 -4.00
N ASP A 523 10.19 -21.91 -2.86
CA ASP A 523 9.02 -22.75 -2.54
C ASP A 523 7.81 -21.92 -2.07
N ASN A 524 8.02 -20.64 -1.73
CA ASN A 524 6.96 -19.74 -1.27
C ASN A 524 6.00 -19.33 -2.40
N ASN A 525 4.69 -19.37 -2.12
CA ASN A 525 3.60 -19.08 -3.04
C ASN A 525 2.41 -18.40 -2.33
N ASP A 526 1.34 -18.12 -3.07
CA ASP A 526 0.18 -17.36 -2.60
C ASP A 526 -1.01 -18.21 -2.13
N HIS A 527 -0.87 -19.54 -2.07
CA HIS A 527 -1.99 -20.43 -1.79
C HIS A 527 -2.59 -20.22 -0.39
N ILE A 528 -1.73 -20.15 0.64
CA ILE A 528 -2.16 -19.89 2.03
C ILE A 528 -2.81 -18.51 2.12
N TYR A 529 -2.23 -17.50 1.48
CA TYR A 529 -2.78 -16.15 1.48
C TYR A 529 -4.18 -16.10 0.88
N ARG A 530 -4.37 -16.69 -0.31
CA ARG A 530 -5.68 -16.79 -0.98
C ARG A 530 -6.71 -17.52 -0.13
N TYR A 531 -6.33 -18.66 0.44
CA TYR A 531 -7.20 -19.44 1.33
C TYR A 531 -7.64 -18.63 2.56
N VAL A 532 -6.68 -18.05 3.29
CA VAL A 532 -6.98 -17.32 4.53
C VAL A 532 -7.82 -16.08 4.24
N VAL A 533 -7.50 -15.32 3.20
CA VAL A 533 -8.25 -14.10 2.84
C VAL A 533 -9.68 -14.44 2.40
N ALA A 534 -9.89 -15.53 1.66
CA ALA A 534 -11.23 -15.95 1.25
C ALA A 534 -12.08 -16.44 2.45
N GLU A 535 -11.52 -17.27 3.33
CA GLU A 535 -12.22 -17.72 4.54
C GLU A 535 -12.50 -16.57 5.50
N LEU A 536 -11.56 -15.62 5.62
CA LEU A 536 -11.76 -14.41 6.42
C LEU A 536 -12.90 -13.56 5.87
N ASN A 537 -12.94 -13.32 4.56
CA ASN A 537 -14.04 -12.59 3.93
C ASN A 537 -15.38 -13.27 4.21
N LYS A 538 -15.47 -14.59 3.99
CA LYS A 538 -16.69 -15.36 4.21
C LYS A 538 -17.22 -15.22 5.64
N ARG A 539 -16.33 -15.32 6.65
CA ARG A 539 -16.70 -15.12 8.05
C ARG A 539 -17.13 -13.69 8.36
N LEU A 540 -16.42 -12.68 7.83
CA LEU A 540 -16.74 -11.27 8.07
C LEU A 540 -18.06 -10.81 7.40
N VAL A 541 -18.51 -11.49 6.34
CA VAL A 541 -19.84 -11.25 5.75
C VAL A 541 -20.96 -11.79 6.65
N HIS A 542 -20.70 -12.84 7.42
CA HIS A 542 -21.67 -13.52 8.28
C HIS A 542 -21.13 -13.75 9.70
N LEU A 543 -20.85 -12.65 10.41
CA LEU A 543 -20.34 -12.69 11.78
C LEU A 543 -21.40 -13.17 12.79
N THR A 544 -21.00 -14.12 13.62
CA THR A 544 -21.70 -14.44 14.87
C THR A 544 -21.36 -13.41 15.96
N GLY A 545 -22.20 -13.29 16.99
CA GLY A 545 -21.96 -12.36 18.10
C GLY A 545 -20.69 -12.70 18.91
N GLU A 546 -20.32 -13.97 19.01
CA GLU A 546 -19.08 -14.41 19.67
C GLU A 546 -17.84 -14.02 18.85
N GLU A 547 -17.89 -14.23 17.53
CA GLU A 547 -16.81 -13.79 16.64
C GLU A 547 -16.66 -12.27 16.64
N GLU A 548 -17.75 -11.50 16.71
CA GLU A 548 -17.68 -10.05 16.86
C GLU A 548 -16.98 -9.66 18.17
N ALA A 549 -17.35 -10.28 19.30
CA ALA A 549 -16.71 -9.99 20.59
C ALA A 549 -15.20 -10.29 20.55
N ASN A 550 -14.82 -11.46 20.04
CA ASN A 550 -13.42 -11.87 19.88
C ASN A 550 -12.65 -10.93 18.93
N LEU A 551 -13.29 -10.49 17.84
CA LEU A 551 -12.72 -9.54 16.89
C LEU A 551 -12.48 -8.19 17.54
N ILE A 552 -13.39 -7.73 18.41
CA ILE A 552 -13.27 -6.46 19.14
C ILE A 552 -12.15 -6.51 20.18
N GLU A 553 -11.95 -7.65 20.84
CA GLU A 553 -10.81 -7.87 21.74
C GLU A 553 -9.48 -7.91 21.00
N ASP A 554 -9.42 -8.67 19.91
CA ASP A 554 -8.26 -8.83 19.05
C ASP A 554 -8.67 -8.85 17.58
N TYR A 555 -8.35 -7.77 16.86
CA TYR A 555 -8.70 -7.63 15.43
C TYR A 555 -8.04 -8.67 14.52
N LEU A 556 -7.03 -9.40 15.00
CA LEU A 556 -6.36 -10.50 14.29
C LEU A 556 -6.90 -11.89 14.66
N SER A 557 -7.83 -11.99 15.61
CA SER A 557 -8.34 -13.25 16.18
C SER A 557 -8.84 -14.23 15.12
N LEU A 558 -9.71 -13.78 14.22
CA LEU A 558 -10.27 -14.64 13.16
C LEU A 558 -9.18 -15.18 12.22
N THR A 559 -8.22 -14.33 11.84
CA THR A 559 -7.09 -14.75 10.99
C THR A 559 -6.23 -15.80 11.70
N LYS A 560 -5.94 -15.60 12.99
CA LYS A 560 -5.22 -16.58 13.82
C LYS A 560 -5.96 -17.90 13.91
N GLU A 561 -7.27 -17.87 14.06
CA GLU A 561 -8.10 -19.06 14.13
C GLU A 561 -8.09 -19.83 12.79
N ILE A 562 -8.29 -19.13 11.67
CA ILE A 562 -8.26 -19.73 10.32
C ILE A 562 -6.89 -20.36 10.05
N LEU A 563 -5.80 -19.62 10.31
CA LEU A 563 -4.45 -20.14 10.17
C LEU A 563 -4.19 -21.30 11.13
N GLY A 564 -4.64 -21.20 12.38
CA GLY A 564 -4.51 -22.25 13.38
C GLY A 564 -5.20 -23.55 12.97
N ASN A 565 -6.40 -23.45 12.39
CA ASN A 565 -7.14 -24.60 11.86
C ASN A 565 -6.43 -25.22 10.65
N LEU A 566 -5.88 -24.39 9.76
CA LEU A 566 -5.05 -24.86 8.64
C LEU A 566 -3.79 -25.59 9.12
N LEU A 567 -3.10 -25.04 10.12
CA LEU A 567 -1.93 -25.68 10.72
C LEU A 567 -2.28 -27.00 11.43
N LYS A 568 -3.46 -27.10 12.06
CA LYS A 568 -3.95 -28.34 12.67
C LYS A 568 -4.25 -29.40 11.60
N LYS A 569 -4.89 -29.01 10.49
CA LYS A 569 -5.20 -29.90 9.35
C LYS A 569 -3.97 -30.67 8.87
N TYR A 570 -2.81 -30.00 8.81
CA TYR A 570 -1.54 -30.59 8.36
C TYR A 570 -0.56 -30.94 9.49
N GLY A 571 -0.99 -30.94 10.75
CA GLY A 571 -0.14 -31.38 11.89
C GLY A 571 0.97 -30.42 12.33
N TYR A 572 0.98 -29.17 11.86
CA TYR A 572 2.03 -28.19 12.16
C TYR A 572 1.70 -27.23 13.32
N TYR A 573 0.47 -27.25 13.86
CA TYR A 573 0.02 -26.31 14.90
C TYR A 573 0.94 -26.24 16.12
N ASN A 574 1.42 -27.39 16.61
CA ASN A 574 2.27 -27.46 17.80
C ASN A 574 3.59 -26.70 17.66
N ARG A 575 4.09 -26.49 16.44
CA ARG A 575 5.35 -25.78 16.19
C ARG A 575 5.23 -24.27 16.41
N LEU A 576 4.03 -23.71 16.17
CA LEU A 576 3.77 -22.26 16.26
C LEU A 576 2.83 -21.89 17.42
N LYS A 577 2.26 -22.85 18.15
CA LYS A 577 1.23 -22.62 19.18
C LYS A 577 1.59 -21.56 20.22
N ASN A 578 2.87 -21.49 20.61
CA ASN A 578 3.35 -20.59 21.67
C ASN A 578 3.35 -19.11 21.25
N ILE A 579 3.36 -18.84 19.95
CA ILE A 579 3.45 -17.49 19.38
C ILE A 579 2.21 -17.09 18.55
N LEU A 580 1.38 -18.06 18.15
CA LEU A 580 0.17 -17.82 17.35
C LEU A 580 -0.95 -17.12 18.14
N GLY A 581 -1.10 -17.44 19.44
CA GLY A 581 -2.20 -16.93 20.25
C GLY A 581 -2.11 -15.44 20.59
N ALA A 582 -0.90 -14.90 20.77
CA ALA A 582 -0.68 -13.53 21.20
C ALA A 582 -0.24 -12.62 20.06
N ASN A 583 -0.73 -11.38 20.02
CA ASN A 583 -0.17 -10.36 19.13
C ASN A 583 1.22 -9.95 19.64
N TYR A 584 2.15 -9.71 18.72
CA TYR A 584 3.37 -9.00 19.09
C TYR A 584 3.03 -7.58 19.54
N ASP A 585 3.54 -7.19 20.71
CA ASP A 585 3.45 -5.84 21.26
C ASP A 585 4.87 -5.30 21.47
N TYR A 586 5.21 -4.26 20.71
CA TYR A 586 6.51 -3.62 20.77
C TYR A 586 6.82 -3.02 22.15
N LYS A 587 5.84 -2.41 22.81
CA LYS A 587 6.04 -1.79 24.12
C LYS A 587 6.37 -2.87 25.15
N ILE A 588 5.65 -3.99 25.12
CA ILE A 588 5.92 -5.15 25.97
C ILE A 588 7.32 -5.72 25.69
N ASP A 589 7.71 -5.92 24.42
CA ASP A 589 9.04 -6.42 24.08
C ASP A 589 10.16 -5.45 24.51
N ARG A 590 9.96 -4.14 24.33
CA ARG A 590 10.93 -3.13 24.76
C ARG A 590 11.08 -3.12 26.28
N ASN A 591 9.96 -3.16 27.00
CA ASN A 591 9.93 -3.23 28.46
C ASN A 591 10.68 -4.48 28.97
N ARG A 592 10.46 -5.63 28.31
CA ARG A 592 11.18 -6.87 28.58
C ARG A 592 12.70 -6.70 28.45
N ILE A 593 13.16 -6.10 27.35
CA ILE A 593 14.58 -5.87 27.09
C ILE A 593 15.18 -4.90 28.12
N THR A 594 14.48 -3.79 28.41
CA THR A 594 14.92 -2.80 29.41
C THR A 594 15.11 -3.46 30.77
N TRP A 595 14.12 -4.24 31.23
CA TRP A 595 14.21 -4.96 32.50
C TRP A 595 15.34 -5.99 32.51
N LYS A 596 15.52 -6.74 31.42
CA LYS A 596 16.64 -7.69 31.31
C LYS A 596 17.99 -6.98 31.43
N MET A 597 18.17 -5.86 30.73
CA MET A 597 19.41 -5.06 30.79
C MET A 597 19.64 -4.51 32.20
N LEU A 598 18.62 -3.93 32.82
CA LEU A 598 18.71 -3.39 34.19
C LEU A 598 19.24 -4.45 35.17
N ILE A 599 18.69 -5.66 35.14
CA ILE A 599 19.12 -6.71 36.08
C ILE A 599 20.54 -7.18 35.78
N LEU A 600 20.90 -7.35 34.50
CA LEU A 600 22.21 -7.85 34.12
C LEU A 600 23.33 -6.82 34.37
N ASP A 601 23.08 -5.55 34.05
CA ASP A 601 24.03 -4.45 34.24
C ASP A 601 24.24 -4.14 35.73
N ASP A 602 23.20 -4.30 36.55
CA ASP A 602 23.25 -4.22 38.01
C ASP A 602 24.01 -5.39 38.65
N HIS A 603 24.32 -6.44 37.88
CA HIS A 603 24.91 -7.68 38.40
C HIS A 603 24.15 -8.26 39.60
N TYR A 604 22.84 -8.06 39.64
CA TYR A 604 21.92 -8.49 40.71
C TYR A 604 22.18 -7.85 42.09
N GLU A 605 22.98 -6.79 42.20
CA GLU A 605 23.35 -6.15 43.48
C GLU A 605 22.13 -5.66 44.28
N HIS A 606 21.11 -5.17 43.58
CA HIS A 606 19.93 -4.57 44.17
C HIS A 606 18.71 -5.50 44.21
N ILE A 607 18.95 -6.80 44.12
CA ILE A 607 17.94 -7.86 44.21
C ILE A 607 18.06 -8.59 45.53
N ALA A 608 16.94 -8.73 46.23
CA ALA A 608 16.87 -9.47 47.49
C ALA A 608 15.76 -10.52 47.44
N PHE A 609 15.97 -11.61 48.17
CA PHE A 609 14.97 -12.64 48.40
C PHE A 609 14.57 -12.60 49.87
N THR A 610 13.34 -13.04 50.16
CA THR A 610 12.92 -13.27 51.54
C THR A 610 13.19 -14.73 51.87
N ASP A 611 13.81 -14.99 53.02
CA ASP A 611 14.12 -16.35 53.48
C ASP A 611 12.83 -17.22 53.49
N GLY A 612 12.91 -18.38 52.84
CA GLY A 612 11.77 -19.30 52.70
C GLY A 612 10.69 -18.89 51.68
N ASP A 613 10.84 -17.77 50.98
CA ASP A 613 9.96 -17.36 49.87
C ASP A 613 10.65 -17.63 48.52
N ASP A 614 10.31 -18.76 47.90
CA ASP A 614 10.81 -19.15 46.57
C ASP A 614 9.97 -18.59 45.41
N LYS A 615 8.96 -17.78 45.73
CA LYS A 615 7.99 -17.29 44.76
C LYS A 615 8.22 -15.84 44.39
N TYR A 616 8.66 -15.02 45.34
CA TYR A 616 8.79 -13.58 45.12
C TYR A 616 10.22 -13.08 45.36
N PHE A 617 10.55 -11.98 44.69
CA PHE A 617 11.81 -11.26 44.89
C PHE A 617 11.56 -9.76 45.00
N HIS A 618 12.50 -9.08 45.65
CA HIS A 618 12.47 -7.66 45.91
C HIS A 618 13.51 -6.96 45.06
N VAL A 619 13.10 -5.88 44.39
CA VAL A 619 13.98 -5.00 43.62
C VAL A 619 14.05 -3.66 44.33
N SER A 620 15.25 -3.26 44.76
CA SER A 620 15.48 -1.95 45.36
C SER A 620 15.44 -0.86 44.29
N LYS A 621 14.91 0.32 44.64
CA LYS A 621 14.91 1.49 43.74
C LYS A 621 16.31 1.94 43.32
N ALA A 622 17.35 1.50 44.03
CA ALA A 622 18.72 1.84 43.73
C ALA A 622 19.20 1.30 42.37
N ILE A 623 18.60 0.21 41.87
CA ILE A 623 18.88 -0.35 40.53
C ILE A 623 18.67 0.65 39.40
N PHE A 624 17.86 1.70 39.62
CA PHE A 624 17.54 2.71 38.61
C PHE A 624 18.47 3.93 38.67
N ASN A 625 19.39 4.01 39.63
CA ASN A 625 20.20 5.21 39.86
C ASN A 625 21.31 5.41 38.82
N ASP A 626 21.87 4.34 38.25
CA ASP A 626 22.99 4.44 37.29
C ASP A 626 22.55 4.90 35.89
N PHE A 627 21.24 4.90 35.61
CA PHE A 627 20.66 5.47 34.39
C PHE A 627 20.54 7.01 34.39
N LYS A 628 20.93 7.69 35.48
CA LYS A 628 20.75 9.14 35.72
C LYS A 628 21.67 10.09 34.95
N ALA A 629 22.51 9.62 34.03
CA ALA A 629 23.47 10.49 33.36
C ALA A 629 22.86 11.60 32.47
N ASN A 630 21.54 11.58 32.16
CA ASN A 630 20.90 12.54 31.25
C ASN A 630 19.61 13.21 31.78
N GLY A 631 19.65 13.85 32.96
CA GLY A 631 18.69 14.90 33.33
C GLY A 631 17.74 14.58 34.49
N TYR A 632 17.46 15.62 35.30
CA TYR A 632 16.73 15.57 36.56
C TYR A 632 15.22 15.26 36.36
N GLU A 633 14.80 14.03 36.60
CA GLU A 633 13.40 13.66 36.92
C GLU A 633 13.29 13.11 38.36
N ASN A 634 12.10 13.23 38.96
CA ASN A 634 11.83 12.89 40.35
C ASN A 634 11.84 11.37 40.60
N ILE A 635 12.55 10.90 41.63
CA ILE A 635 12.91 9.47 41.83
C ILE A 635 11.68 8.56 42.04
N ASN A 636 10.58 9.07 42.60
CA ASN A 636 9.35 8.29 42.77
C ASN A 636 8.59 8.09 41.44
N GLN A 637 8.65 9.06 40.53
CA GLN A 637 8.06 8.94 39.19
C GLN A 637 8.76 7.84 38.38
N THR A 638 10.07 7.65 38.60
CA THR A 638 10.86 6.59 37.98
C THR A 638 10.41 5.19 38.42
N LEU A 639 10.16 4.97 39.71
CA LEU A 639 9.68 3.70 40.24
C LEU A 639 8.29 3.34 39.68
N ASP A 640 7.37 4.30 39.65
CA ASP A 640 6.05 4.15 39.03
C ASP A 640 6.17 3.79 37.54
N ASN A 641 7.08 4.44 36.81
CA ASN A 641 7.29 4.19 35.39
C ASN A 641 7.74 2.74 35.13
N TYR A 642 8.70 2.23 35.90
CA TYR A 642 9.20 0.85 35.77
C TYR A 642 8.18 -0.19 36.25
N PHE A 643 7.42 0.10 37.30
CA PHE A 643 6.34 -0.77 37.77
C PHE A 643 5.25 -0.90 36.69
N ASN A 644 4.89 0.19 36.03
CA ASN A 644 3.89 0.22 34.95
C ASN A 644 4.38 -0.38 33.62
N MET A 645 5.62 -0.88 33.55
CA MET A 645 6.12 -1.60 32.38
C MET A 645 5.56 -3.03 32.26
N PHE A 646 5.08 -3.61 33.37
CA PHE A 646 4.51 -4.95 33.37
C PHE A 646 3.01 -4.94 33.03
N PRO A 647 2.52 -5.90 32.22
CA PRO A 647 1.08 -6.07 32.01
C PRO A 647 0.38 -6.40 33.34
N ARG A 648 -0.67 -5.63 33.68
CA ARG A 648 -1.42 -5.81 34.95
C ARG A 648 -1.98 -7.23 35.09
N GLU A 649 -2.57 -7.75 34.01
CA GLU A 649 -3.12 -9.11 33.95
C GLU A 649 -2.05 -10.20 34.11
N GLY A 650 -0.79 -9.87 33.81
CA GLY A 650 0.33 -10.79 34.01
C GLY A 650 0.60 -11.07 35.49
N GLY A 651 0.20 -10.17 36.40
CA GLY A 651 0.43 -10.30 37.84
C GLY A 651 1.90 -10.56 38.19
N ILE A 652 2.81 -9.96 37.43
CA ILE A 652 4.28 -10.03 37.60
C ILE A 652 4.68 -9.13 38.75
N ALA A 653 4.24 -7.87 38.70
CA ALA A 653 4.43 -6.91 39.76
C ALA A 653 3.30 -7.02 40.79
N ILE A 654 3.68 -7.28 42.04
CA ILE A 654 2.74 -7.59 43.13
C ILE A 654 2.43 -6.33 43.92
N GLU A 655 3.47 -5.66 44.40
CA GLU A 655 3.34 -4.45 45.21
C GLU A 655 4.52 -3.51 44.99
N GLN A 656 4.25 -2.22 45.16
CA GLN A 656 5.24 -1.16 45.14
C GLN A 656 5.28 -0.50 46.52
N TYR A 657 6.48 -0.23 47.03
CA TYR A 657 6.70 0.42 48.32
C TYR A 657 7.81 1.48 48.21
N GLY A 658 7.96 2.35 49.21
CA GLY A 658 8.75 3.58 49.07
C GLY A 658 10.24 3.43 48.67
N ASN A 659 10.81 2.23 48.81
CA ASN A 659 12.21 1.93 48.47
C ASN A 659 12.38 0.81 47.43
N GLY A 660 11.31 0.31 46.81
CA GLY A 660 11.42 -0.80 45.87
C GLY A 660 10.08 -1.38 45.43
N MET A 661 10.13 -2.55 44.81
CA MET A 661 8.95 -3.30 44.41
C MET A 661 9.15 -4.80 44.59
N ARG A 662 8.04 -5.52 44.81
CA ARG A 662 8.00 -6.97 44.92
C ARG A 662 7.42 -7.56 43.65
N LEU A 663 8.14 -8.53 43.07
CA LEU A 663 7.82 -9.18 41.81
C LEU A 663 7.76 -10.70 42.00
N ASP A 664 6.97 -11.39 41.17
CA ASP A 664 6.88 -12.87 41.12
C ASP A 664 8.00 -13.43 40.22
N ILE A 665 8.81 -14.36 40.74
CA ILE A 665 10.01 -14.88 40.09
C ILE A 665 9.66 -15.57 38.77
N ASP A 666 8.74 -16.54 38.78
CA ASP A 666 8.45 -17.36 37.59
C ASP A 666 7.72 -16.55 36.53
N LYS A 667 6.83 -15.65 36.94
CA LYS A 667 6.13 -14.77 36.00
C LYS A 667 7.07 -13.74 35.41
N PHE A 668 8.00 -13.19 36.19
CA PHE A 668 9.04 -12.30 35.69
C PHE A 668 9.94 -13.02 34.69
N ASP A 669 10.46 -14.19 35.04
CA ASP A 669 11.32 -14.97 34.14
C ASP A 669 10.59 -15.41 32.86
N LYS A 670 9.32 -15.80 32.98
CA LYS A 670 8.47 -16.07 31.81
C LYS A 670 8.28 -14.83 30.94
N PHE A 671 8.11 -13.65 31.55
CA PHE A 671 8.01 -12.38 30.82
C PHE A 671 9.31 -12.05 30.10
N ILE A 672 10.45 -12.17 30.78
CA ILE A 672 11.80 -11.98 30.22
C ILE A 672 12.12 -13.01 29.11
N GLY A 673 11.55 -14.21 29.22
CA GLY A 673 11.73 -15.30 28.25
C GLY A 673 12.90 -16.24 28.59
N GLU A 674 13.51 -16.07 29.76
CA GLU A 674 14.59 -16.92 30.27
C GLU A 674 14.58 -16.93 31.82
N PRO A 675 15.05 -18.01 32.45
CA PRO A 675 15.02 -18.17 33.90
C PRO A 675 16.14 -17.36 34.59
N LEU A 676 16.07 -16.04 34.51
CA LEU A 676 17.13 -15.12 34.92
C LEU A 676 17.20 -14.98 36.45
N ILE A 677 16.07 -14.71 37.10
CA ILE A 677 15.96 -14.56 38.55
C ILE A 677 15.94 -15.93 39.22
N ARG A 678 15.24 -16.92 38.66
CA ARG A 678 15.20 -18.29 39.17
C ARG A 678 16.59 -18.89 39.27
N LYS A 679 17.43 -18.75 38.23
CA LYS A 679 18.82 -19.21 38.26
C LYS A 679 19.65 -18.47 39.31
N HIS A 680 19.42 -17.17 39.48
CA HIS A 680 20.13 -16.37 40.48
C HIS A 680 19.74 -16.79 41.90
N TYR A 681 18.43 -16.95 42.17
CA TYR A 681 17.90 -17.48 43.42
C TYR A 681 18.51 -18.85 43.76
N GLU A 682 18.48 -19.78 42.80
CA GLU A 682 19.05 -21.12 42.96
C GLU A 682 20.55 -21.08 43.25
N ARG A 683 21.29 -20.15 42.65
CA ARG A 683 22.73 -19.98 42.90
C ARG A 683 23.00 -19.47 44.31
N MET A 684 22.19 -18.53 44.81
CA MET A 684 22.34 -17.94 46.15
C MET A 684 21.96 -18.93 47.27
N HIS A 685 20.92 -19.74 47.06
CA HIS A 685 20.41 -20.70 48.06
C HIS A 685 20.88 -22.15 47.79
N LYS A 686 22.03 -22.31 47.13
CA LYS A 686 22.62 -23.64 46.84
C LYS A 686 22.90 -24.43 48.13
N ASP A 687 23.34 -23.75 49.18
CA ASP A 687 23.74 -24.36 50.45
C ASP A 687 22.51 -24.76 51.29
N GLU A 688 21.45 -23.95 51.28
CA GLU A 688 20.16 -24.27 51.90
C GLU A 688 19.49 -25.50 51.26
N LYS A 689 19.52 -25.60 49.91
CA LYS A 689 18.99 -26.79 49.22
C LYS A 689 19.78 -28.07 49.50
N GLN A 690 21.09 -27.98 49.78
CA GLN A 690 21.84 -29.15 50.25
C GLN A 690 21.40 -29.55 51.66
N GLN A 691 21.15 -28.58 52.53
CA GLN A 691 20.69 -28.81 53.90
C GLN A 691 19.25 -29.35 53.95
N ASP A 692 18.35 -28.84 53.10
CA ASP A 692 16.98 -29.34 52.95
C ASP A 692 16.95 -30.74 52.33
N ASN A 693 17.79 -31.02 51.32
CA ASN A 693 17.90 -32.37 50.77
C ASN A 693 18.43 -33.36 51.82
N VAL A 694 19.44 -32.99 52.62
CA VAL A 694 19.92 -33.82 53.73
C VAL A 694 18.84 -34.02 54.80
N THR A 695 18.06 -32.97 55.10
CA THR A 695 16.97 -33.04 56.08
C THR A 695 15.80 -33.89 55.57
N ALA A 696 15.47 -33.82 54.29
CA ALA A 696 14.46 -34.66 53.63
C ALA A 696 14.91 -36.12 53.55
N LEU A 697 16.20 -36.39 53.27
CA LEU A 697 16.78 -37.73 53.27
C LEU A 697 16.78 -38.33 54.69
N LEU A 698 17.12 -37.53 55.70
CA LEU A 698 17.02 -37.92 57.11
C LEU A 698 15.58 -38.23 57.52
N LYS A 699 14.60 -37.42 57.12
CA LYS A 699 13.17 -37.70 57.37
C LYS A 699 12.71 -38.98 56.69
N ALA A 700 13.04 -39.16 55.41
CA ALA A 700 12.71 -40.38 54.67
C ALA A 700 13.37 -41.63 55.29
N GLN A 701 14.60 -41.52 55.78
CA GLN A 701 15.30 -42.61 56.45
C GLN A 701 14.69 -42.94 57.82
N VAL A 702 14.25 -41.94 58.58
CA VAL A 702 13.50 -42.15 59.84
C VAL A 702 12.18 -42.85 59.58
N GLU A 703 11.46 -42.46 58.52
CA GLU A 703 10.18 -43.05 58.14
C GLU A 703 10.34 -44.50 57.64
N GLN A 704 11.39 -44.75 56.86
CA GLN A 704 11.75 -46.09 56.38
C GLN A 704 12.17 -47.01 57.55
N ASN A 705 12.93 -46.50 58.50
CA ASN A 705 13.30 -47.25 59.71
C ASN A 705 12.09 -47.58 60.58
N LYS A 706 11.11 -46.67 60.68
CA LYS A 706 9.86 -46.91 61.39
C LYS A 706 9.02 -47.99 60.70
N MET A 707 8.86 -47.92 59.38
CA MET A 707 8.18 -48.97 58.61
C MET A 707 8.88 -50.33 58.74
N MET A 708 10.21 -50.34 58.78
CA MET A 708 10.99 -51.56 58.96
C MET A 708 10.81 -52.15 60.38
N GLN A 709 10.77 -51.31 61.42
CA GLN A 709 10.45 -51.75 62.79
C GLN A 709 9.03 -52.34 62.87
N GLU A 710 8.03 -51.67 62.31
CA GLU A 710 6.65 -52.17 62.28
C GLU A 710 6.52 -53.49 61.49
N ALA A 711 7.29 -53.65 60.42
CA ALA A 711 7.34 -54.90 59.65
C ALA A 711 8.02 -56.03 60.44
N VAL A 712 9.08 -55.73 61.18
CA VAL A 712 9.76 -56.70 62.06
C VAL A 712 8.87 -57.10 63.22
N GLU A 713 8.16 -56.17 63.86
CA GLU A 713 7.16 -56.49 64.90
C GLU A 713 6.08 -57.43 64.34
N LYS A 714 5.49 -57.11 63.17
CA LYS A 714 4.49 -57.99 62.53
C LYS A 714 5.03 -59.37 62.18
N LEU A 715 6.27 -59.48 61.71
CA LEU A 715 6.92 -60.77 61.44
C LEU A 715 7.19 -61.55 62.72
N THR A 716 7.51 -60.87 63.81
CA THR A 716 7.75 -61.48 65.12
C THR A 716 6.44 -62.00 65.71
N GLU A 717 5.36 -61.21 65.64
CA GLU A 717 4.01 -61.63 66.03
C GLU A 717 3.50 -62.80 65.17
N GLN A 718 3.75 -62.80 63.86
CA GLN A 718 3.39 -63.92 62.98
C GLN A 718 4.16 -65.19 63.33
N LYS A 719 5.46 -65.11 63.63
CA LYS A 719 6.26 -66.26 64.08
C LYS A 719 5.79 -66.78 65.44
N GLU A 720 5.39 -65.91 66.36
CA GLU A 720 4.80 -66.34 67.63
C GLU A 720 3.44 -67.04 67.44
N GLN A 721 2.62 -66.57 66.51
CA GLN A 721 1.36 -67.22 66.17
C GLN A 721 1.56 -68.56 65.44
N GLU A 722 2.55 -68.67 64.56
CA GLU A 722 2.92 -69.94 63.92
C GLU A 722 3.49 -70.96 64.91
N ASN A 723 4.30 -70.53 65.87
CA ASN A 723 4.81 -71.40 66.94
C ASN A 723 3.67 -71.88 67.86
N LYS A 724 2.67 -71.04 68.15
CA LYS A 724 1.44 -71.46 68.86
C LYS A 724 0.63 -72.47 68.03
N LYS A 725 0.54 -72.32 66.71
CA LYS A 725 -0.13 -73.29 65.82
C LYS A 725 0.62 -74.62 65.69
N LYS A 726 1.95 -74.62 65.64
CA LYS A 726 2.78 -75.85 65.64
C LYS A 726 2.64 -76.64 66.94
N GLY A 727 2.50 -75.95 68.09
CA GLY A 727 2.22 -76.60 69.38
C GLY A 727 0.82 -77.21 69.50
N PHE A 728 -0.15 -76.76 68.69
CA PHE A 728 -1.50 -77.32 68.64
C PHE A 728 -1.59 -78.55 67.72
N ILE A 729 -0.88 -78.53 66.59
CA ILE A 729 -0.82 -79.65 65.64
C ILE A 729 0.02 -80.82 66.19
N SER A 730 1.09 -80.56 66.95
CA SER A 730 1.87 -81.63 67.60
C SER A 730 1.11 -82.37 68.72
N ARG A 731 0.05 -81.76 69.28
CA ARG A 731 -0.86 -82.40 70.24
C ARG A 731 -1.98 -83.22 69.59
N LEU A 732 -2.24 -83.05 68.29
CA LEU A 732 -3.27 -83.77 67.54
C LEU A 732 -2.77 -85.04 66.84
N PHE A 733 -1.45 -85.24 66.72
CA PHE A 733 -0.85 -86.40 66.02
C PHE A 733 0.05 -87.29 66.89
N ASN A 734 0.05 -87.11 68.22
CA ASN A 734 0.61 -88.09 69.16
C ASN A 734 -0.53 -88.86 69.85
N ARG A 735 -0.97 -89.94 69.20
CA ARG A 735 -1.55 -91.13 69.83
C ARG A 735 -1.00 -92.37 69.15
#